data_AF-A0A537WVM6-F1
#
_entry.id   AF-A0A537WVM6-F1
#
_cell.length_a   1.000
_cell.length_b   1.000
_cell.length_c   1.000
_cell.angle_alpha   90.00
_cell.angle_beta   90.00
_cell.angle_gamma   90.00
#
_symmetry.space_group_name_H-M   'P 1'
#
loop_
_entity.id
_entity.type
_entity.pdbx_description
1 polymer ?
#
loop_
_entity_poly.entity_id
_entity_poly.type
_entity_poly.pdbx_seq_one_letter_code
_entity_poly.pdbx_strand_id
1 'polypeptide(L)'
;MIVAPRRPLAWLGVFSLLAAATVLVPVSAQAASNCGTSNGHTLCVTAASSLTGEQTVTVTNSPNSGLVFATWVPSGGTGVRLIQMYAPSPATSDYSFVWPTQKYLDGSGTLSLQAGSVGSAAVMIAVTLSNGNATDFQHNPNDWTSYRPAPWTGPDDPHILATGDGPSNEVVSNALANRIAAVDPPLFLFLGDIYETGTFTENLNHYGVSNIDRPGQGTLWGATADTTQPTLGNHEKVNIPAWTDYWHGHPLYTSFTWGGVLFLDLNSSQNMTVAHAEYNFAQSVLTASNVPACVVAFFHIPAVTSNTTINSNESDMWKLLANNGVDLVINGHQHNMEEYKPLDENFTAGTAGAHMVELVSGSGGHSLAGNSNVLPGPRIAWSKGKTAGLLDLTLNGAANGNVATSIGWQWQDTNLNDLHDGSVDCGTVGNHAPVVNAGPDQTVKLPASATMQGSVTDDGLPNPPAAVTSTWSQVSGPGTATFTDPSSPTTTVSFDAAGTYVLRLTGDDSALQASDDVTVTVLPEGVTTLTVPIGAGSDDAEESAGAVALANAALKIVNRAGVNQTVGLRFAGLPIPKGATIQSAYIQFQCRVQTTGATSLTIEGQAADNPGTFTKTTNNISSRARTSANVGWVPAPWGTVGAQGPDQQTPGLTSVMQEIVNRAGWNSGNAMVFIITGTGVRTAESFEGLFAPVLYVTYS
;
A
#
# COMPACT_ATOMS: atom_id res chain seq x y z
N MET A 1 45.36 39.33 57.37
CA MET A 1 45.33 40.77 57.67
C MET A 1 44.18 41.37 56.89
N ILE A 2 43.16 41.90 57.59
CA ILE A 2 42.35 43.09 57.23
C ILE A 2 41.67 43.06 55.84
N VAL A 3 40.39 42.69 55.73
CA VAL A 3 39.21 43.60 55.72
C VAL A 3 39.28 44.69 54.64
N ALA A 4 38.37 44.63 53.66
CA ALA A 4 37.66 45.81 53.17
C ALA A 4 36.36 45.43 52.41
N PRO A 5 35.20 45.96 52.83
CA PRO A 5 33.88 45.77 52.21
C PRO A 5 33.38 47.02 51.43
N ARG A 6 32.34 46.79 50.61
CA ARG A 6 31.19 47.65 50.24
C ARG A 6 31.39 49.10 49.72
N ARG A 7 30.67 49.43 48.64
CA ARG A 7 29.75 50.59 48.44
C ARG A 7 29.24 50.63 46.97
N PRO A 8 28.16 51.35 46.61
CA PRO A 8 26.77 51.25 47.09
C PRO A 8 25.75 51.14 45.92
N LEU A 9 24.49 50.85 46.26
CA LEU A 9 23.34 50.86 45.33
C LEU A 9 23.08 52.26 44.74
N ALA A 10 22.85 52.33 43.43
CA ALA A 10 22.14 53.43 42.79
C ALA A 10 20.68 53.03 42.57
N TRP A 11 19.78 53.85 43.13
CA TRP A 11 18.34 53.80 42.88
C TRP A 11 18.02 54.26 41.45
N LEU A 12 17.32 53.42 40.68
CA LEU A 12 16.57 53.84 39.50
C LEU A 12 15.11 53.53 39.78
N GLY A 13 14.34 54.60 40.01
CA GLY A 13 12.89 54.53 40.15
C GLY A 13 12.25 54.13 38.83
N VAL A 14 11.56 53.00 38.82
CA VAL A 14 10.67 52.61 37.73
C VAL A 14 9.25 52.97 38.14
N PHE A 15 8.65 53.87 37.37
CA PHE A 15 7.22 54.20 37.44
C PHE A 15 6.39 52.94 37.22
N SER A 16 5.59 52.57 38.22
CA SER A 16 4.62 51.48 38.11
C SER A 16 3.45 51.91 37.22
N LEU A 17 3.39 51.40 35.99
CA LEU A 17 2.13 51.32 35.26
C LEU A 17 1.30 50.21 35.90
N LEU A 18 0.24 50.57 36.61
CA LEU A 18 -0.80 49.63 37.02
C LEU A 18 -1.56 49.16 35.77
N ALA A 19 -1.08 48.10 35.12
CA ALA A 19 -1.92 47.30 34.25
C ALA A 19 -2.75 46.40 35.16
N ALA A 20 -4.07 46.61 35.19
CA ALA A 20 -4.99 45.70 35.83
C ALA A 20 -4.90 44.34 35.12
N ALA A 21 -4.09 43.43 35.65
CA ALA A 21 -4.13 42.03 35.27
C ALA A 21 -5.46 41.47 35.78
N THR A 22 -6.46 41.44 34.91
CA THR A 22 -7.56 40.50 35.06
C THR A 22 -6.96 39.11 35.12
N VAL A 23 -6.90 38.54 36.32
CA VAL A 23 -6.73 37.11 36.52
C VAL A 23 -7.95 36.47 35.87
N LEU A 24 -7.81 36.07 34.60
CA LEU A 24 -8.70 35.13 33.95
C LEU A 24 -8.53 33.82 34.71
N VAL A 25 -9.41 33.59 35.68
CA VAL A 25 -9.67 32.24 36.18
C VAL A 25 -10.06 31.45 34.93
N PRO A 26 -9.35 30.37 34.55
CA PRO A 26 -9.78 29.55 33.43
C PRO A 26 -11.18 29.05 33.79
N VAL A 27 -12.18 29.50 33.04
CA VAL A 27 -13.52 28.92 33.11
C VAL A 27 -13.30 27.47 32.72
N SER A 28 -13.47 26.54 33.67
CA SER A 28 -13.41 25.12 33.38
C SER A 28 -14.37 24.86 32.22
N ALA A 29 -13.84 24.39 31.08
CA ALA A 29 -14.67 24.00 29.95
C ALA A 29 -15.78 23.08 30.48
N GLN A 30 -17.03 23.41 30.17
CA GLN A 30 -18.17 22.64 30.66
C GLN A 30 -17.97 21.17 30.24
N ALA A 31 -17.97 20.24 31.19
CA ALA A 31 -17.83 18.83 30.87
C ALA A 31 -19.08 18.37 30.12
N ALA A 32 -18.88 17.70 28.98
CA ALA A 32 -19.92 17.00 28.27
C ALA A 32 -19.92 15.53 28.74
N SER A 33 -21.04 15.08 29.31
CA SER A 33 -21.18 13.74 29.84
C SER A 33 -22.53 13.13 29.48
N ASN A 34 -22.55 11.85 29.13
CA ASN A 34 -23.80 11.13 28.88
C ASN A 34 -23.64 9.63 29.23
N CYS A 35 -24.72 9.01 29.69
CA CYS A 35 -24.81 7.57 29.93
C CYS A 35 -26.02 7.00 29.20
N GLY A 36 -25.89 5.83 28.60
CA GLY A 36 -26.99 5.16 27.91
C GLY A 36 -26.71 3.68 27.66
N THR A 37 -27.68 2.99 27.05
CA THR A 37 -27.58 1.55 26.77
C THR A 37 -27.23 1.30 25.30
N SER A 38 -26.22 0.46 25.05
CA SER A 38 -25.79 0.00 23.73
C SER A 38 -25.58 -1.52 23.75
N ASN A 39 -26.31 -2.27 22.92
CA ASN A 39 -26.19 -3.74 22.82
C ASN A 39 -26.19 -4.50 24.17
N GLY A 40 -27.00 -4.06 25.13
CA GLY A 40 -27.04 -4.67 26.47
C GLY A 40 -25.96 -4.20 27.45
N HIS A 41 -25.07 -3.31 27.01
CA HIS A 41 -24.09 -2.62 27.85
C HIS A 41 -24.60 -1.23 28.25
N THR A 42 -24.31 -0.80 29.47
CA THR A 42 -24.41 0.61 29.89
C THR A 42 -23.08 1.28 29.63
N LEU A 43 -23.06 2.23 28.70
CA LEU A 43 -21.90 3.04 28.37
C LEU A 43 -22.08 4.43 28.97
N CYS A 44 -21.06 4.94 29.65
CA CYS A 44 -20.96 6.36 30.01
C CYS A 44 -19.73 6.97 29.36
N VAL A 45 -19.85 8.19 28.85
CA VAL A 45 -18.72 8.95 28.28
C VAL A 45 -18.66 10.33 28.91
N THR A 46 -17.44 10.80 29.19
CA THR A 46 -17.15 12.14 29.70
C THR A 46 -15.93 12.72 29.01
N ALA A 47 -16.05 13.94 28.49
CA ALA A 47 -14.97 14.75 27.93
C ALA A 47 -15.26 16.25 28.13
N ALA A 48 -14.29 17.12 27.87
CA ALA A 48 -14.60 18.56 27.80
C ALA A 48 -15.46 18.86 26.56
N SER A 49 -16.35 19.85 26.65
CA SER A 49 -17.20 20.27 25.51
C SER A 49 -16.41 21.00 24.41
N SER A 50 -15.26 21.57 24.74
CA SER A 50 -14.32 22.21 23.81
C SER A 50 -12.95 21.57 24.01
N LEU A 51 -12.37 21.04 22.94
CA LEU A 51 -11.18 20.19 22.98
C LEU A 51 -10.05 20.77 22.11
N THR A 52 -8.84 20.76 22.67
CA THR A 52 -7.61 21.18 21.99
C THR A 52 -6.43 20.31 22.39
N GLY A 53 -5.60 19.87 21.45
CA GLY A 53 -4.48 18.97 21.69
C GLY A 53 -4.91 17.56 22.12
N GLU A 54 -4.05 16.88 22.87
CA GLU A 54 -4.35 15.56 23.45
C GLU A 54 -5.32 15.70 24.63
N GLN A 55 -6.44 14.98 24.55
CA GLN A 55 -7.52 15.06 25.53
C GLN A 55 -7.91 13.69 26.05
N THR A 56 -7.92 13.50 27.36
CA THR A 56 -8.42 12.27 27.97
C THR A 56 -9.94 12.21 27.86
N VAL A 57 -10.44 11.13 27.25
CA VAL A 57 -11.86 10.76 27.24
C VAL A 57 -12.04 9.63 28.23
N THR A 58 -12.93 9.82 29.20
CA THR A 58 -13.29 8.79 30.18
C THR A 58 -14.55 8.08 29.73
N VAL A 59 -14.49 6.75 29.71
CA VAL A 59 -15.57 5.86 29.33
C VAL A 59 -15.78 4.81 30.41
N THR A 60 -17.02 4.41 30.67
CA THR A 60 -17.30 3.20 31.47
C THR A 60 -18.17 2.25 30.68
N ASN A 61 -17.96 0.95 30.86
CA ASN A 61 -18.70 -0.11 30.18
C ASN A 61 -19.19 -1.14 31.21
N SER A 62 -20.51 -1.35 31.30
CA SER A 62 -21.11 -2.32 32.23
C SER A 62 -22.13 -3.22 31.52
N PRO A 63 -21.91 -4.55 31.45
CA PRO A 63 -20.74 -5.28 31.95
C PRO A 63 -19.46 -4.95 31.17
N ASN A 64 -18.30 -5.00 31.83
CA ASN A 64 -17.00 -4.71 31.23
C ASN A 64 -16.53 -5.89 30.36
N SER A 65 -17.17 -6.05 29.21
CA SER A 65 -16.89 -7.11 28.24
C SER A 65 -17.26 -6.65 26.83
N GLY A 66 -16.84 -7.43 25.82
CA GLY A 66 -17.18 -7.18 24.42
C GLY A 66 -16.38 -6.04 23.78
N LEU A 67 -16.69 -5.76 22.52
CA LEU A 67 -16.08 -4.66 21.75
C LEU A 67 -16.74 -3.33 22.09
N VAL A 68 -15.95 -2.27 22.24
CA VAL A 68 -16.45 -0.89 22.31
C VAL A 68 -15.78 -0.07 21.21
N PHE A 69 -16.59 0.69 20.49
CA PHE A 69 -16.15 1.59 19.42
C PHE A 69 -16.36 3.04 19.86
N ALA A 70 -15.33 3.87 19.72
CA ALA A 70 -15.50 5.32 19.77
C ALA A 70 -15.33 5.91 18.37
N THR A 71 -16.30 6.73 17.96
CA THR A 71 -16.35 7.36 16.64
C THR A 71 -16.58 8.86 16.77
N TRP A 72 -15.73 9.65 16.14
CA TRP A 72 -15.93 11.09 15.97
C TRP A 72 -16.82 11.35 14.77
N VAL A 73 -17.93 12.07 14.95
CA VAL A 73 -18.88 12.40 13.88
C VAL A 73 -18.98 13.92 13.77
N PRO A 74 -18.25 14.56 12.83
CA PRO A 74 -18.38 15.99 12.56
C PRO A 74 -19.81 16.34 12.13
N SER A 75 -20.30 17.53 12.47
CA SER A 75 -21.62 17.99 12.04
C SER A 75 -21.71 18.05 10.51
N GLY A 76 -22.58 17.23 9.91
CA GLY A 76 -22.73 17.13 8.46
C GLY A 76 -21.60 16.35 7.75
N GLY A 77 -20.68 15.74 8.50
CA GLY A 77 -19.59 14.91 7.99
C GLY A 77 -19.82 13.41 8.17
N THR A 78 -18.86 12.62 7.70
CA THR A 78 -18.80 11.16 7.91
C THR A 78 -18.08 10.82 9.21
N GLY A 79 -18.53 9.75 9.87
CA GLY A 79 -17.90 9.27 11.11
C GLY A 79 -16.48 8.76 10.86
N VAL A 80 -15.56 9.10 11.76
CA VAL A 80 -14.18 8.64 11.79
C VAL A 80 -13.99 7.78 13.03
N ARG A 81 -13.62 6.50 12.84
CA ARG A 81 -13.32 5.60 13.95
C ARG A 81 -12.07 6.11 14.66
N LEU A 82 -12.21 6.35 15.97
CA LEU A 82 -11.10 6.75 16.82
C LEU A 82 -10.42 5.49 17.37
N ILE A 83 -11.17 4.63 18.01
CA ILE A 83 -10.63 3.45 18.66
C ILE A 83 -11.67 2.33 18.58
N GLN A 84 -11.19 1.15 18.24
CA GLN A 84 -11.84 -0.10 18.55
C GLN A 84 -11.07 -0.71 19.71
N MET A 85 -11.77 -1.37 20.61
CA MET A 85 -11.12 -2.03 21.73
C MET A 85 -11.94 -3.26 22.10
N TYR A 86 -11.29 -4.43 22.13
CA TYR A 86 -11.78 -5.53 22.95
C TYR A 86 -11.71 -5.04 24.39
N ALA A 87 -12.78 -5.15 25.18
CA ALA A 87 -12.69 -4.85 26.60
C ALA A 87 -11.76 -5.88 27.28
N PRO A 88 -10.55 -5.47 27.74
CA PRO A 88 -10.13 -5.94 29.05
C PRO A 88 -9.36 -4.87 29.83
N SER A 89 -9.93 -4.42 30.95
CA SER A 89 -9.12 -4.12 32.13
C SER A 89 -9.70 -4.91 33.29
N PRO A 90 -9.04 -5.97 33.78
CA PRO A 90 -9.41 -6.62 35.03
C PRO A 90 -9.23 -5.69 36.25
N ALA A 91 -8.54 -4.56 36.09
CA ALA A 91 -8.16 -3.66 37.17
C ALA A 91 -9.08 -2.44 37.33
N THR A 92 -9.87 -2.07 36.31
CA THR A 92 -10.77 -0.90 36.36
C THR A 92 -12.06 -1.16 35.57
N SER A 93 -13.21 -0.77 36.13
CA SER A 93 -14.50 -0.68 35.41
C SER A 93 -14.52 0.44 34.36
N ASP A 94 -13.49 1.29 34.40
CA ASP A 94 -13.39 2.53 33.65
C ASP A 94 -12.30 2.36 32.59
N TYR A 95 -12.72 2.62 31.35
CA TYR A 95 -11.92 2.63 30.14
C TYR A 95 -11.65 4.09 29.78
N SER A 96 -10.40 4.54 29.77
CA SER A 96 -10.07 5.89 29.28
C SER A 96 -9.09 5.79 28.13
N PHE A 97 -9.22 6.70 27.16
CA PHE A 97 -8.26 6.83 26.07
C PHE A 97 -7.89 8.30 25.88
N VAL A 98 -6.71 8.54 25.33
CA VAL A 98 -6.24 9.88 24.96
C VAL A 98 -6.56 10.11 23.50
N TRP A 99 -7.40 11.10 23.21
CA TRP A 99 -7.75 11.51 21.86
C TRP A 99 -6.80 12.65 21.40
N PRO A 100 -5.92 12.42 20.39
CA PRO A 100 -5.09 13.48 19.81
C PRO A 100 -5.94 14.37 18.90
N THR A 101 -6.75 15.26 19.47
CA THR A 101 -7.76 16.02 18.72
C THR A 101 -7.18 16.91 17.62
N GLN A 102 -5.91 17.32 17.75
CA GLN A 102 -5.17 18.09 16.76
C GLN A 102 -4.97 17.34 15.42
N LYS A 103 -5.10 16.01 15.42
CA LYS A 103 -5.03 15.17 14.21
C LYS A 103 -6.36 15.15 13.42
N TYR A 104 -7.35 15.96 13.80
CA TYR A 104 -8.66 15.99 13.16
C TYR A 104 -9.03 17.43 12.80
N LEU A 105 -9.91 17.59 11.80
CA LEU A 105 -10.44 18.90 11.41
C LEU A 105 -11.24 19.53 12.55
N ASP A 106 -11.08 20.85 12.69
CA ASP A 106 -11.86 21.64 13.62
C ASP A 106 -13.34 21.65 13.26
N GLY A 107 -14.18 21.68 14.29
CA GLY A 107 -15.62 21.72 14.12
C GLY A 107 -16.38 21.15 15.30
N SER A 108 -17.68 21.45 15.33
CA SER A 108 -18.61 20.85 16.27
C SER A 108 -19.14 19.53 15.73
N GLY A 109 -19.43 18.58 16.62
CA GLY A 109 -19.93 17.27 16.25
C GLY A 109 -20.27 16.43 17.48
N THR A 110 -20.39 15.12 17.28
CA THR A 110 -20.65 14.18 18.35
C THR A 110 -19.55 13.15 18.49
N LEU A 111 -19.14 12.90 19.73
CA LEU A 111 -18.39 11.70 20.07
C LEU A 111 -19.40 10.60 20.37
N SER A 112 -19.37 9.53 19.59
CA SER A 112 -20.31 8.40 19.65
C SER A 112 -19.64 7.15 20.18
N LEU A 113 -20.25 6.53 21.19
CA LEU A 113 -19.84 5.23 21.72
C LEU A 113 -20.88 4.15 21.41
N GLN A 114 -20.42 2.99 20.95
CA GLN A 114 -21.26 1.84 20.64
C GLN A 114 -20.60 0.55 21.11
N ALA A 115 -21.38 -0.37 21.69
CA ALA A 115 -20.91 -1.68 22.11
C ALA A 115 -21.30 -2.78 21.09
N GLY A 116 -20.41 -3.75 20.92
CA GLY A 116 -20.56 -4.93 20.05
C GLY A 116 -20.40 -4.64 18.57
N SER A 117 -21.05 -3.59 18.04
CA SER A 117 -20.92 -3.18 16.64
C SER A 117 -21.18 -1.69 16.45
N VAL A 118 -20.64 -1.11 15.38
CA VAL A 118 -20.94 0.27 14.93
C VAL A 118 -22.39 0.47 14.44
N GLY A 119 -23.22 -0.56 14.45
CA GLY A 119 -24.66 -0.47 14.17
C GLY A 119 -25.55 -0.43 15.44
N SER A 120 -24.97 -0.60 16.62
CA SER A 120 -25.69 -0.61 17.91
C SER A 120 -26.21 0.78 18.30
N ALA A 121 -27.12 0.86 19.26
CA ALA A 121 -27.57 2.16 19.80
C ALA A 121 -26.37 2.97 20.33
N ALA A 122 -26.25 4.23 19.92
CA ALA A 122 -25.11 5.07 20.28
C ALA A 122 -25.36 5.85 21.57
N VAL A 123 -24.35 5.94 22.43
CA VAL A 123 -24.27 6.92 23.53
C VAL A 123 -23.38 8.06 23.06
N MET A 124 -23.95 9.26 22.99
CA MET A 124 -23.30 10.41 22.36
C MET A 124 -23.16 11.59 23.30
N ILE A 125 -22.06 12.34 23.15
CA ILE A 125 -21.90 13.70 23.70
C ILE A 125 -21.55 14.67 22.58
N ALA A 126 -22.02 15.91 22.70
CA ALA A 126 -21.62 16.99 21.79
C ALA A 126 -20.27 17.57 22.23
N VAL A 127 -19.35 17.71 21.28
CA VAL A 127 -18.02 18.30 21.51
C VAL A 127 -17.63 19.20 20.33
N THR A 128 -16.71 20.12 20.56
CA THR A 128 -16.13 20.99 19.53
C THR A 128 -14.61 20.88 19.55
N LEU A 129 -14.00 20.59 18.40
CA LEU A 129 -12.56 20.62 18.20
C LEU A 129 -12.11 22.02 17.77
N SER A 130 -11.06 22.56 18.38
CA SER A 130 -10.59 23.94 18.15
C SER A 130 -9.06 24.05 18.15
N ASN A 131 -8.42 23.21 17.34
CA ASN A 131 -6.97 23.06 17.22
C ASN A 131 -6.32 24.04 16.25
N GLY A 132 -7.12 24.83 15.52
CA GLY A 132 -6.66 25.66 14.39
C GLY A 132 -6.51 24.87 13.09
N ASN A 133 -7.09 23.67 13.00
CA ASN A 133 -6.90 22.78 11.86
C ASN A 133 -8.08 22.86 10.86
N ALA A 134 -7.85 23.35 9.64
CA ALA A 134 -8.91 23.79 8.73
C ALA A 134 -9.00 23.06 7.36
N THR A 135 -8.01 22.27 6.97
CA THR A 135 -7.90 21.74 5.58
C THR A 135 -7.65 20.24 5.48
N ASP A 136 -6.91 19.65 6.42
CA ASP A 136 -6.53 18.23 6.50
C ASP A 136 -6.25 17.83 7.95
N PHE A 137 -5.55 16.72 8.23
CA PHE A 137 -5.07 16.43 9.59
C PHE A 137 -3.69 17.04 9.79
N GLN A 138 -3.35 17.45 11.02
CA GLN A 138 -2.03 18.01 11.28
C GLN A 138 -0.93 16.94 11.18
N HIS A 139 -0.16 17.00 10.11
CA HIS A 139 1.00 16.13 9.91
C HIS A 139 2.15 16.47 10.86
N ASN A 140 2.92 15.44 11.23
CA ASN A 140 4.17 15.62 11.96
C ASN A 140 5.24 16.28 11.06
N PRO A 141 5.97 17.31 11.54
CA PRO A 141 6.99 17.99 10.75
C PRO A 141 8.34 17.25 10.68
N ASN A 142 8.57 16.24 11.51
CA ASN A 142 9.84 15.51 11.52
C ASN A 142 9.98 14.62 10.27
N ASP A 143 11.22 14.32 9.90
CA ASP A 143 11.58 13.48 8.75
C ASP A 143 12.19 12.17 9.23
N TRP A 144 11.55 11.06 8.87
CA TRP A 144 11.99 9.68 9.09
C TRP A 144 13.46 9.46 8.79
N THR A 145 14.00 10.06 7.73
CA THR A 145 15.39 9.82 7.29
C THR A 145 16.43 10.17 8.36
N SER A 146 16.06 11.01 9.33
CA SER A 146 16.88 11.37 10.50
C SER A 146 17.06 10.21 11.49
N TYR A 147 16.22 9.18 11.41
CA TYR A 147 16.17 8.02 12.31
C TYR A 147 16.61 6.72 11.63
N ARG A 148 17.27 6.82 10.47
CA ARG A 148 17.95 5.69 9.86
C ARG A 148 19.14 5.26 10.73
N PRO A 149 19.39 3.97 10.89
CA PRO A 149 20.46 3.49 11.74
C PRO A 149 21.81 3.93 11.18
N ALA A 150 22.64 4.54 12.02
CA ALA A 150 24.02 4.87 11.66
C ALA A 150 24.86 3.58 11.55
N PRO A 151 25.92 3.56 10.72
CA PRO A 151 26.80 2.40 10.62
C PRO A 151 27.28 1.92 11.98
N TRP A 152 27.25 0.61 12.21
CA TRP A 152 27.73 0.02 13.46
C TRP A 152 29.25 0.18 13.57
N THR A 153 29.72 0.66 14.73
CA THR A 153 31.15 0.77 15.05
C THR A 153 31.45 0.28 16.47
N GLY A 154 30.52 -0.44 17.10
CA GLY A 154 30.67 -0.97 18.45
C GLY A 154 31.76 -2.05 18.51
N PRO A 155 32.38 -2.27 19.68
CA PRO A 155 33.48 -3.23 19.83
C PRO A 155 33.03 -4.70 19.73
N ASP A 156 31.75 -4.96 19.97
CA ASP A 156 31.12 -6.27 19.95
C ASP A 156 30.22 -6.45 18.72
N ASP A 157 29.84 -7.69 18.44
CA ASP A 157 28.87 -7.98 17.39
C ASP A 157 27.50 -7.37 17.79
N PRO A 158 26.83 -6.64 16.89
CA PRO A 158 25.59 -5.97 17.22
C PRO A 158 24.43 -6.96 17.35
N HIS A 159 23.54 -6.62 18.28
CA HIS A 159 22.25 -7.27 18.49
C HIS A 159 21.11 -6.45 17.93
N ILE A 160 20.13 -7.12 17.32
CA ILE A 160 18.90 -6.52 16.79
C ILE A 160 17.72 -7.26 17.40
N LEU A 161 16.80 -6.53 18.02
CA LEU A 161 15.55 -7.15 18.47
C LEU A 161 14.53 -7.11 17.34
N ALA A 162 13.68 -8.13 17.23
CA ALA A 162 12.61 -8.17 16.25
C ALA A 162 11.34 -8.85 16.80
N THR A 163 10.20 -8.18 16.67
CA THR A 163 8.88 -8.76 16.95
C THR A 163 7.79 -7.94 16.26
N GLY A 164 6.69 -8.59 15.89
CA GLY A 164 5.46 -7.98 15.39
C GLY A 164 4.29 -8.29 16.31
N ASP A 165 3.11 -7.75 15.98
CA ASP A 165 1.84 -8.18 16.56
C ASP A 165 1.75 -7.97 18.09
N GLY A 166 2.36 -6.91 18.55
CA GLY A 166 2.45 -6.56 19.97
C GLY A 166 1.43 -5.52 20.42
N PRO A 167 1.50 -4.29 19.88
CA PRO A 167 0.78 -3.13 20.39
C PRO A 167 -0.72 -3.39 20.59
N SER A 168 -1.12 -3.45 21.85
CA SER A 168 -2.49 -3.68 22.31
C SER A 168 -2.61 -3.27 23.78
N ASN A 169 -3.78 -3.47 24.39
CA ASN A 169 -3.99 -3.20 25.82
C ASN A 169 -3.68 -4.39 26.73
N GLU A 170 -3.11 -5.47 26.19
CA GLU A 170 -2.86 -6.68 26.96
C GLU A 170 -1.64 -6.52 27.87
N VAL A 171 -1.75 -7.08 29.09
CA VAL A 171 -0.68 -7.00 30.10
C VAL A 171 0.63 -7.60 29.57
N VAL A 172 0.54 -8.69 28.81
CA VAL A 172 1.71 -9.37 28.26
C VAL A 172 2.40 -8.55 27.15
N SER A 173 1.62 -7.87 26.31
CA SER A 173 2.13 -6.93 25.30
C SER A 173 2.90 -5.79 25.96
N ASN A 174 2.28 -5.14 26.96
CA ASN A 174 2.91 -4.04 27.69
C ASN A 174 4.17 -4.48 28.45
N ALA A 175 4.19 -5.70 28.99
CA ALA A 175 5.37 -6.26 29.64
C ALA A 175 6.53 -6.46 28.65
N LEU A 176 6.25 -6.95 27.44
CA LEU A 176 7.25 -7.11 26.40
C LEU A 176 7.77 -5.77 25.89
N ALA A 177 6.90 -4.78 25.67
CA ALA A 177 7.28 -3.43 25.29
C ALA A 177 8.26 -2.81 26.30
N ASN A 178 7.94 -2.90 27.60
CA ASN A 178 8.81 -2.43 28.67
C ASN A 178 10.16 -3.15 28.70
N ARG A 179 10.19 -4.45 28.36
CA ARG A 179 11.43 -5.22 28.27
C ARG A 179 12.30 -4.72 27.10
N ILE A 180 11.72 -4.56 25.92
CA ILE A 180 12.44 -4.05 24.73
C ILE A 180 13.03 -2.66 25.05
N ALA A 181 12.23 -1.77 25.63
CA ALA A 181 12.69 -0.46 26.08
C ALA A 181 13.81 -0.52 27.13
N ALA A 182 13.79 -1.52 28.02
CA ALA A 182 14.84 -1.71 29.03
C ALA A 182 16.14 -2.27 28.46
N VAL A 183 16.08 -3.02 27.35
CA VAL A 183 17.28 -3.46 26.62
C VAL A 183 17.93 -2.28 25.88
N ASP A 184 17.12 -1.32 25.43
CA ASP A 184 17.56 -0.17 24.63
C ASP A 184 18.36 -0.61 23.40
N PRO A 185 17.74 -1.42 22.52
CA PRO A 185 18.47 -2.02 21.41
C PRO A 185 18.94 -0.93 20.43
N PRO A 186 20.16 -1.07 19.86
CA PRO A 186 20.67 -0.12 18.89
C PRO A 186 19.86 -0.14 17.57
N LEU A 187 19.11 -1.22 17.34
CA LEU A 187 18.18 -1.39 16.24
C LEU A 187 17.04 -2.31 16.68
N PHE A 188 15.80 -1.91 16.41
CA PHE A 188 14.61 -2.72 16.65
C PHE A 188 13.82 -2.86 15.35
N LEU A 189 13.54 -4.09 14.90
CA LEU A 189 12.65 -4.35 13.77
C LEU A 189 11.24 -4.59 14.30
N PHE A 190 10.35 -3.63 14.08
CA PHE A 190 8.93 -3.79 14.43
C PHE A 190 8.17 -4.34 13.22
N LEU A 191 7.76 -5.60 13.28
CA LEU A 191 7.30 -6.37 12.11
C LEU A 191 5.81 -6.16 11.77
N GLY A 192 5.24 -5.01 12.13
CA GLY A 192 3.86 -4.63 11.82
C GLY A 192 2.80 -5.11 12.80
N ASP A 193 1.57 -4.65 12.55
CA ASP A 193 0.34 -4.86 13.31
C ASP A 193 0.29 -4.18 14.70
N ILE A 194 -0.33 -3.00 14.68
CA ILE A 194 -0.88 -2.25 15.79
C ILE A 194 -2.36 -2.56 15.87
N TYR A 195 -2.80 -3.18 16.96
CA TYR A 195 -4.09 -3.83 16.95
C TYR A 195 -5.31 -2.92 16.92
N GLU A 196 -6.34 -3.58 16.42
CA GLU A 196 -7.55 -3.12 15.79
C GLU A 196 -7.37 -2.51 14.41
N THR A 197 -7.06 -1.22 14.27
CA THR A 197 -7.07 -0.59 12.94
C THR A 197 -6.01 0.49 12.71
N GLY A 198 -5.04 0.66 13.61
CA GLY A 198 -3.92 1.61 13.44
C GLY A 198 -4.32 3.08 13.25
N THR A 199 -5.44 3.55 13.82
CA THR A 199 -5.84 4.98 13.75
C THR A 199 -4.85 5.88 14.48
N PHE A 200 -4.93 7.21 14.32
CA PHE A 200 -4.14 8.17 15.13
C PHE A 200 -4.31 7.97 16.65
N THR A 201 -5.53 7.62 17.08
CA THR A 201 -5.80 7.39 18.50
C THR A 201 -5.26 6.04 18.93
N GLU A 202 -5.41 4.99 18.12
CA GLU A 202 -4.87 3.65 18.41
C GLU A 202 -3.33 3.66 18.45
N ASN A 203 -2.65 4.37 17.56
CA ASN A 203 -1.20 4.53 17.61
C ASN A 203 -0.76 5.13 18.95
N LEU A 204 -1.37 6.24 19.39
CA LEU A 204 -1.02 6.87 20.66
C LEU A 204 -1.31 5.97 21.88
N ASN A 205 -2.41 5.21 21.85
CA ASN A 205 -2.88 4.46 23.03
C ASN A 205 -2.35 3.02 23.11
N HIS A 206 -2.05 2.38 21.97
CA HIS A 206 -1.56 1.00 21.91
C HIS A 206 -0.07 0.92 21.61
N TYR A 207 0.43 1.71 20.65
CA TYR A 207 1.87 1.80 20.40
C TYR A 207 2.55 2.69 21.43
N GLY A 208 1.93 3.82 21.78
CA GLY A 208 2.38 4.72 22.84
C GLY A 208 2.85 6.08 22.32
N VAL A 209 3.40 6.89 23.22
CA VAL A 209 4.06 8.15 22.87
C VAL A 209 5.37 7.81 22.15
N SER A 210 5.56 8.40 20.96
CA SER A 210 6.80 8.25 20.21
C SER A 210 7.95 8.99 20.88
N ASN A 211 9.08 8.30 21.10
CA ASN A 211 10.32 8.92 21.55
C ASN A 211 10.88 9.92 20.53
N ILE A 212 10.52 9.79 19.25
CA ILE A 212 10.85 10.77 18.21
C ILE A 212 10.16 12.12 18.49
N ASP A 213 8.88 12.07 18.88
CA ASP A 213 8.10 13.27 19.17
C ASP A 213 8.42 13.89 20.52
N ARG A 214 8.70 13.05 21.51
CA ARG A 214 9.02 13.48 22.88
C ARG A 214 10.26 12.74 23.39
N PRO A 215 11.46 13.18 22.99
CA PRO A 215 12.70 12.54 23.41
C PRO A 215 12.80 12.36 24.92
N GLY A 216 13.08 11.12 25.34
CA GLY A 216 13.17 10.69 26.74
C GLY A 216 11.82 10.49 27.44
N GLN A 217 10.70 10.63 26.73
CA GLN A 217 9.34 10.49 27.27
C GLN A 217 8.48 9.52 26.47
N GLY A 218 9.09 8.72 25.58
CA GLY A 218 8.36 7.67 24.88
C GLY A 218 7.78 6.64 25.85
N THR A 219 6.67 6.01 25.48
CA THR A 219 5.97 5.03 26.32
C THR A 219 5.63 3.78 25.53
N LEU A 220 5.45 2.65 26.23
CA LEU A 220 5.10 1.36 25.61
C LEU A 220 6.10 1.03 24.48
N TRP A 221 5.60 0.70 23.29
CA TRP A 221 6.40 0.39 22.10
C TRP A 221 7.03 1.65 21.50
N GLY A 222 6.44 2.81 21.72
CA GLY A 222 6.96 4.12 21.30
C GLY A 222 8.22 4.55 22.03
N ALA A 223 8.59 3.89 23.13
CA ALA A 223 9.80 4.20 23.90
C ALA A 223 11.10 4.01 23.11
N THR A 224 11.11 3.10 22.13
CA THR A 224 12.28 2.84 21.26
C THR A 224 12.07 3.36 19.83
N ALA A 225 11.07 4.22 19.59
CA ALA A 225 10.69 4.64 18.24
C ALA A 225 11.86 5.24 17.42
N ASP A 226 12.85 5.84 18.08
CA ASP A 226 14.04 6.41 17.47
C ASP A 226 15.10 5.38 17.02
N THR A 227 15.00 4.12 17.47
CA THR A 227 15.82 2.99 16.99
C THR A 227 15.00 1.94 16.24
N THR A 228 13.68 2.15 16.13
CA THR A 228 12.76 1.25 15.42
C THR A 228 12.84 1.43 13.90
N GLN A 229 12.91 0.32 13.16
CA GLN A 229 12.56 0.23 11.75
C GLN A 229 11.19 -0.46 11.63
N PRO A 230 10.13 0.27 11.30
CA PRO A 230 8.76 -0.23 11.31
C PRO A 230 8.32 -0.78 9.95
N THR A 231 7.73 -1.97 9.95
CA THR A 231 7.04 -2.55 8.79
C THR A 231 5.54 -2.28 8.86
N LEU A 232 4.88 -2.10 7.71
CA LEU A 232 3.43 -1.92 7.61
C LEU A 232 2.68 -3.27 7.66
N GLY A 233 1.83 -3.46 8.67
CA GLY A 233 0.94 -4.62 8.78
C GLY A 233 -0.45 -4.42 8.18
N ASN A 234 -1.23 -5.50 8.14
CA ASN A 234 -2.59 -5.45 7.58
C ASN A 234 -3.57 -4.65 8.45
N HIS A 235 -3.31 -4.53 9.76
CA HIS A 235 -4.09 -3.68 10.65
C HIS A 235 -3.86 -2.19 10.38
N GLU A 236 -2.67 -1.80 9.90
CA GLU A 236 -2.33 -0.41 9.57
C GLU A 236 -2.78 -0.03 8.16
N LYS A 237 -2.89 -1.00 7.24
CA LYS A 237 -3.26 -0.77 5.83
C LYS A 237 -4.55 0.06 5.68
N VAL A 238 -5.50 -0.11 6.59
CA VAL A 238 -6.77 0.65 6.55
C VAL A 238 -6.62 2.11 6.97
N ASN A 239 -5.50 2.48 7.59
CA ASN A 239 -5.17 3.82 8.07
C ASN A 239 -3.70 4.21 7.78
N ILE A 240 -3.19 3.95 6.57
CA ILE A 240 -1.83 4.33 6.14
C ILE A 240 -1.46 5.79 6.53
N PRO A 241 -2.32 6.81 6.37
CA PRO A 241 -1.96 8.17 6.75
C PRO A 241 -1.59 8.33 8.23
N ALA A 242 -2.21 7.55 9.13
CA ALA A 242 -1.89 7.58 10.56
C ALA A 242 -0.56 6.86 10.87
N TRP A 243 -0.28 5.76 10.18
CA TRP A 243 1.01 5.08 10.28
C TRP A 243 2.15 5.95 9.75
N THR A 244 1.99 6.53 8.56
CA THR A 244 2.99 7.42 7.96
C THR A 244 3.24 8.67 8.81
N ASP A 245 2.20 9.21 9.46
CA ASP A 245 2.34 10.35 10.38
C ASP A 245 3.11 10.00 11.65
N TYR A 246 2.81 8.84 12.27
CA TYR A 246 3.52 8.36 13.46
C TYR A 246 5.00 8.09 13.16
N TRP A 247 5.30 7.57 11.96
CA TRP A 247 6.64 7.27 11.50
C TRP A 247 7.25 8.35 10.60
N HIS A 248 6.77 9.60 10.71
CA HIS A 248 7.45 10.78 10.14
C HIS A 248 7.75 10.69 8.63
N GLY A 249 6.82 10.14 7.85
CA GLY A 249 6.98 10.01 6.40
C GLY A 249 7.74 8.76 5.95
N HIS A 250 7.87 7.75 6.83
CA HIS A 250 8.47 6.46 6.46
C HIS A 250 7.86 5.93 5.13
N PRO A 251 8.69 5.56 4.14
CA PRO A 251 8.23 4.92 2.90
C PRO A 251 7.50 3.60 3.19
N LEU A 252 6.57 3.15 2.35
CA LEU A 252 5.90 1.87 2.60
C LEU A 252 6.84 0.66 2.49
N TYR A 253 7.95 0.80 1.77
CA TYR A 253 9.03 -0.17 1.66
C TYR A 253 10.34 0.60 1.47
N THR A 254 11.45 0.08 1.99
CA THR A 254 12.76 0.74 1.96
C THR A 254 13.88 -0.28 2.12
N SER A 255 15.14 0.14 1.96
CA SER A 255 16.31 -0.62 2.36
C SER A 255 17.27 0.23 3.17
N PHE A 256 18.18 -0.42 3.87
CA PHE A 256 19.33 0.19 4.54
C PHE A 256 20.43 -0.86 4.76
N THR A 257 21.66 -0.41 5.03
CA THR A 257 22.77 -1.30 5.38
C THR A 257 23.22 -1.00 6.80
N TRP A 258 23.36 -2.05 7.61
CA TRP A 258 23.80 -1.93 9.00
C TRP A 258 24.57 -3.16 9.44
N GLY A 259 25.68 -3.02 10.18
CA GLY A 259 26.56 -4.13 10.54
C GLY A 259 27.14 -4.91 9.35
N GLY A 260 27.24 -4.28 8.17
CA GLY A 260 27.65 -4.96 6.93
C GLY A 260 26.58 -5.90 6.36
N VAL A 261 25.32 -5.78 6.79
CA VAL A 261 24.18 -6.54 6.28
C VAL A 261 23.23 -5.60 5.55
N LEU A 262 22.70 -6.02 4.39
CA LEU A 262 21.62 -5.32 3.72
C LEU A 262 20.28 -5.75 4.30
N PHE A 263 19.47 -4.79 4.69
CA PHE A 263 18.10 -4.99 5.15
C PHE A 263 17.11 -4.45 4.11
N LEU A 264 16.13 -5.25 3.72
CA LEU A 264 14.99 -4.87 2.89
C LEU A 264 13.70 -4.92 3.71
N ASP A 265 13.12 -3.75 3.98
CA ASP A 265 11.79 -3.61 4.57
C ASP A 265 10.75 -3.58 3.44
N LEU A 266 9.88 -4.57 3.40
CA LEU A 266 8.92 -4.80 2.33
C LEU A 266 7.47 -4.75 2.86
N ASN A 267 6.52 -4.43 1.98
CA ASN A 267 5.11 -4.27 2.30
C ASN A 267 4.28 -5.42 1.74
N SER A 268 4.12 -6.46 2.54
CA SER A 268 3.24 -7.59 2.25
C SER A 268 1.74 -7.29 2.41
N SER A 269 1.36 -6.08 2.85
CA SER A 269 -0.05 -5.68 2.92
C SER A 269 -0.64 -5.35 1.54
N GLN A 270 0.17 -5.42 0.48
CA GLN A 270 -0.21 -5.27 -0.93
C GLN A 270 0.37 -6.43 -1.77
N ASN A 271 0.02 -6.50 -3.06
CA ASN A 271 0.55 -7.54 -3.92
C ASN A 271 2.03 -7.30 -4.21
N MET A 272 2.86 -8.34 -4.03
CA MET A 272 4.32 -8.28 -4.24
C MET A 272 4.72 -8.98 -5.56
N THR A 273 3.87 -8.87 -6.59
CA THR A 273 4.08 -9.52 -7.89
C THR A 273 5.07 -8.75 -8.77
N VAL A 274 5.55 -9.40 -9.84
CA VAL A 274 6.49 -8.80 -10.82
C VAL A 274 6.02 -7.48 -11.44
N ALA A 275 4.71 -7.23 -11.45
CA ALA A 275 4.13 -5.99 -11.99
C ALA A 275 4.19 -4.81 -11.01
N HIS A 276 4.50 -5.05 -9.73
CA HIS A 276 4.44 -4.05 -8.68
C HIS A 276 5.74 -3.24 -8.59
N ALA A 277 5.64 -1.95 -8.25
CA ALA A 277 6.80 -1.06 -8.13
C ALA A 277 7.79 -1.52 -7.04
N GLU A 278 7.28 -2.16 -5.99
CA GLU A 278 8.07 -2.74 -4.91
C GLU A 278 8.96 -3.90 -5.37
N TYR A 279 8.47 -4.74 -6.28
CA TYR A 279 9.27 -5.82 -6.88
C TYR A 279 10.48 -5.25 -7.62
N ASN A 280 10.24 -4.23 -8.45
CA ASN A 280 11.30 -3.54 -9.18
C ASN A 280 12.29 -2.84 -8.22
N PHE A 281 11.79 -2.27 -7.12
CA PHE A 281 12.63 -1.71 -6.07
C PHE A 281 13.54 -2.77 -5.46
N ALA A 282 13.00 -3.89 -4.96
CA ALA A 282 13.77 -4.97 -4.36
C ALA A 282 14.82 -5.51 -5.34
N GLN A 283 14.43 -5.74 -6.60
CA GLN A 283 15.34 -6.19 -7.65
C GLN A 283 16.48 -5.20 -7.84
N SER A 284 16.19 -3.90 -7.93
CA SER A 284 17.23 -2.87 -8.13
C SER A 284 18.24 -2.80 -6.98
N VAL A 285 17.80 -3.07 -5.75
CA VAL A 285 18.66 -3.08 -4.56
C VAL A 285 19.53 -4.34 -4.54
N LEU A 286 18.94 -5.51 -4.83
CA LEU A 286 19.62 -6.81 -4.79
C LEU A 286 20.60 -7.02 -5.94
N THR A 287 20.41 -6.31 -7.05
CA THR A 287 21.27 -6.41 -8.24
C THR A 287 22.37 -5.34 -8.29
N ALA A 288 22.49 -4.51 -7.24
CA ALA A 288 23.53 -3.50 -7.17
C ALA A 288 24.92 -4.13 -7.00
N SER A 289 25.95 -3.53 -7.59
CA SER A 289 27.33 -4.07 -7.59
C SER A 289 28.01 -4.13 -6.22
N ASN A 290 27.35 -3.64 -5.16
CA ASN A 290 27.88 -3.48 -3.82
C ASN A 290 26.95 -4.08 -2.75
N VAL A 291 26.13 -5.08 -3.12
CA VAL A 291 25.31 -5.83 -2.17
C VAL A 291 26.24 -6.57 -1.19
N PRO A 292 26.06 -6.40 0.13
CA PRO A 292 26.81 -7.17 1.12
C PRO A 292 26.51 -8.66 1.04
N ALA A 293 27.43 -9.50 1.53
CA ALA A 293 27.26 -10.95 1.51
C ALA A 293 26.04 -11.42 2.33
N CYS A 294 25.72 -10.72 3.42
CA CYS A 294 24.53 -10.98 4.23
C CYS A 294 23.38 -10.09 3.77
N VAL A 295 22.23 -10.70 3.48
CA VAL A 295 21.01 -9.99 3.12
C VAL A 295 19.82 -10.53 3.91
N VAL A 296 19.08 -9.60 4.54
CA VAL A 296 17.85 -9.86 5.31
C VAL A 296 16.70 -9.11 4.66
N ALA A 297 15.62 -9.83 4.35
CA ALA A 297 14.34 -9.20 4.05
C ALA A 297 13.41 -9.32 5.26
N PHE A 298 12.56 -8.34 5.48
CA PHE A 298 11.52 -8.42 6.49
C PHE A 298 10.25 -7.72 6.00
N PHE A 299 9.12 -8.34 6.30
CA PHE A 299 7.78 -7.88 5.93
C PHE A 299 6.73 -8.53 6.82
N HIS A 300 5.51 -8.01 6.88
CA HIS A 300 4.58 -8.42 7.92
C HIS A 300 4.01 -9.85 7.74
N ILE A 301 3.46 -10.18 6.57
CA ILE A 301 2.75 -11.44 6.28
C ILE A 301 3.76 -12.47 5.75
N PRO A 302 3.95 -13.63 6.42
CA PRO A 302 4.89 -14.66 5.98
C PRO A 302 4.59 -15.21 4.59
N ALA A 303 5.61 -15.62 3.84
CA ALA A 303 5.40 -16.32 2.58
C ALA A 303 5.00 -17.79 2.82
N VAL A 304 5.48 -18.40 3.91
CA VAL A 304 5.12 -19.76 4.33
C VAL A 304 4.44 -19.70 5.70
N THR A 305 3.28 -20.35 5.80
CA THR A 305 2.45 -20.29 7.02
C THR A 305 2.22 -21.66 7.66
N SER A 306 2.66 -22.72 6.98
CA SER A 306 2.68 -24.08 7.51
C SER A 306 3.51 -25.01 6.62
N ASN A 307 3.66 -26.27 7.03
CA ASN A 307 4.25 -27.33 6.21
C ASN A 307 3.58 -27.56 4.84
N THR A 308 2.38 -27.04 4.59
CA THR A 308 1.65 -27.25 3.32
C THR A 308 1.12 -25.97 2.68
N THR A 309 1.15 -24.83 3.37
CA THR A 309 0.51 -23.59 2.91
C THR A 309 1.56 -22.55 2.57
N ILE A 310 1.43 -21.97 1.38
CA ILE A 310 2.23 -20.86 0.85
C ILE A 310 1.26 -19.74 0.51
N ASN A 311 1.63 -18.51 0.81
CA ASN A 311 0.88 -17.35 0.39
C ASN A 311 1.31 -16.94 -1.03
N SER A 312 0.34 -16.93 -1.94
CA SER A 312 0.60 -16.71 -3.37
C SER A 312 0.97 -15.26 -3.69
N ASN A 313 0.64 -14.31 -2.82
CA ASN A 313 0.89 -12.88 -3.06
C ASN A 313 2.38 -12.55 -2.92
N GLU A 314 3.11 -13.33 -2.13
CA GLU A 314 4.53 -13.17 -1.80
C GLU A 314 5.41 -14.07 -2.68
N SER A 315 4.82 -14.98 -3.47
CA SER A 315 5.58 -16.01 -4.21
C SER A 315 6.56 -15.44 -5.25
N ASP A 316 6.17 -14.41 -5.99
CA ASP A 316 7.07 -13.76 -6.95
C ASP A 316 8.25 -13.09 -6.24
N MET A 317 7.97 -12.35 -5.16
CA MET A 317 9.02 -11.73 -4.34
C MET A 317 9.91 -12.78 -3.70
N TRP A 318 9.36 -13.83 -3.09
CA TRP A 318 10.13 -14.93 -2.52
C TRP A 318 11.14 -15.48 -3.52
N LYS A 319 10.68 -15.75 -4.76
CA LYS A 319 11.53 -16.22 -5.84
C LYS A 319 12.63 -15.21 -6.19
N LEU A 320 12.31 -13.91 -6.22
CA LEU A 320 13.31 -12.86 -6.41
C LEU A 320 14.36 -12.85 -5.29
N LEU A 321 13.93 -12.92 -4.03
CA LEU A 321 14.80 -12.90 -2.85
C LEU A 321 15.74 -14.13 -2.85
N ALA A 322 15.17 -15.33 -2.97
CA ALA A 322 15.95 -16.58 -3.02
C ALA A 322 16.97 -16.56 -4.16
N ASN A 323 16.57 -16.16 -5.37
CA ASN A 323 17.49 -16.16 -6.50
C ASN A 323 18.59 -15.09 -6.42
N ASN A 324 18.49 -14.11 -5.53
CA ASN A 324 19.50 -13.05 -5.37
C ASN A 324 20.18 -13.10 -4.00
N GLY A 325 20.31 -14.31 -3.42
CA GLY A 325 21.17 -14.55 -2.26
C GLY A 325 20.66 -13.94 -0.95
N VAL A 326 19.34 -13.81 -0.78
CA VAL A 326 18.77 -13.44 0.51
C VAL A 326 18.87 -14.61 1.47
N ASP A 327 19.49 -14.40 2.63
CA ASP A 327 19.76 -15.46 3.60
C ASP A 327 18.57 -15.68 4.54
N LEU A 328 17.90 -14.58 4.91
CA LEU A 328 16.90 -14.57 5.97
C LEU A 328 15.69 -13.71 5.60
N VAL A 329 14.50 -14.23 5.84
CA VAL A 329 13.22 -13.52 5.80
C VAL A 329 12.64 -13.50 7.21
N ILE A 330 12.20 -12.32 7.69
CA ILE A 330 11.62 -12.17 9.04
C ILE A 330 10.22 -11.57 8.95
N ASN A 331 9.25 -12.19 9.64
CA ASN A 331 7.85 -11.81 9.57
C ASN A 331 7.15 -11.68 10.92
N GLY A 332 5.98 -11.02 10.91
CA GLY A 332 5.01 -11.03 12.00
C GLY A 332 3.79 -11.87 11.62
N HIS A 333 2.61 -11.28 11.77
CA HIS A 333 1.27 -11.71 11.35
C HIS A 333 0.71 -12.98 12.01
N GLN A 334 1.52 -14.04 12.09
CA GLN A 334 1.13 -15.20 12.87
C GLN A 334 1.51 -14.97 14.32
N HIS A 335 0.56 -15.16 15.23
CA HIS A 335 0.76 -14.84 16.66
C HIS A 335 1.52 -15.96 17.40
N ASN A 336 2.68 -16.33 16.85
CA ASN A 336 3.56 -17.41 17.27
C ASN A 336 5.02 -17.08 16.92
N MET A 337 5.90 -18.03 17.21
CA MET A 337 7.29 -18.04 16.77
C MET A 337 7.50 -19.28 15.92
N GLU A 338 8.06 -19.15 14.71
CA GLU A 338 8.37 -20.29 13.85
C GLU A 338 9.71 -20.12 13.15
N GLU A 339 10.45 -21.22 13.06
CA GLU A 339 11.63 -21.34 12.19
C GLU A 339 11.28 -22.30 11.06
N TYR A 340 11.50 -21.84 9.82
CA TYR A 340 11.47 -22.68 8.64
C TYR A 340 12.88 -23.18 8.32
N LYS A 341 12.97 -24.38 7.73
CA LYS A 341 14.22 -24.89 7.15
C LYS A 341 14.69 -23.94 6.04
N PRO A 342 15.97 -24.01 5.64
CA PRO A 342 16.40 -23.44 4.37
C PRO A 342 15.51 -23.97 3.23
N LEU A 343 14.93 -23.05 2.47
CA LEU A 343 14.04 -23.31 1.34
C LEU A 343 14.62 -22.70 0.07
N ASP A 344 14.32 -23.32 -1.07
CA ASP A 344 14.67 -22.78 -2.39
C ASP A 344 13.59 -21.82 -2.92
N GLU A 345 13.79 -21.35 -4.16
CA GLU A 345 12.88 -20.42 -4.82
C GLU A 345 11.48 -20.99 -5.08
N ASN A 346 11.30 -22.30 -4.90
CA ASN A 346 10.04 -23.04 -5.01
C ASN A 346 9.53 -23.53 -3.64
N PHE A 347 10.02 -22.96 -2.54
CA PHE A 347 9.64 -23.31 -1.16
C PHE A 347 9.93 -24.77 -0.79
N THR A 348 10.97 -25.36 -1.36
CA THR A 348 11.36 -26.75 -1.13
C THR A 348 12.64 -26.82 -0.31
N ALA A 349 12.61 -27.62 0.76
CA ALA A 349 13.77 -27.84 1.62
C ALA A 349 14.70 -28.94 1.06
N GLY A 350 16.00 -28.82 1.33
CA GLY A 350 16.99 -29.87 1.05
C GLY A 350 17.37 -30.04 -0.41
N THR A 351 17.01 -29.09 -1.27
CA THR A 351 17.53 -28.97 -2.64
C THR A 351 18.88 -28.25 -2.63
N ALA A 352 19.60 -28.27 -3.76
CA ALA A 352 20.89 -27.58 -3.84
C ALA A 352 20.76 -26.04 -3.74
N GLY A 353 19.61 -25.50 -4.15
CA GLY A 353 19.29 -24.07 -4.05
C GLY A 353 18.58 -23.67 -2.75
N ALA A 354 18.36 -24.62 -1.82
CA ALA A 354 17.68 -24.32 -0.57
C ALA A 354 18.64 -23.67 0.43
N HIS A 355 18.46 -22.37 0.67
CA HIS A 355 19.35 -21.57 1.54
C HIS A 355 18.59 -20.55 2.40
N MET A 356 17.53 -19.95 1.85
CA MET A 356 16.81 -18.88 2.53
C MET A 356 15.94 -19.43 3.67
N VAL A 357 16.10 -18.86 4.86
CA VAL A 357 15.37 -19.23 6.07
C VAL A 357 14.25 -18.20 6.31
N GLU A 358 13.04 -18.64 6.63
CA GLU A 358 11.97 -17.77 7.10
C GLU A 358 11.80 -17.90 8.62
N LEU A 359 11.78 -16.76 9.32
CA LEU A 359 11.55 -16.65 10.76
C LEU A 359 10.28 -15.85 11.02
N VAL A 360 9.32 -16.49 11.67
CA VAL A 360 8.11 -15.82 12.12
C VAL A 360 8.29 -15.39 13.57
N SER A 361 8.12 -14.10 13.84
CA SER A 361 8.23 -13.45 15.15
C SER A 361 7.03 -12.54 15.43
N GLY A 362 5.80 -13.00 15.12
CA GLY A 362 4.56 -12.28 15.47
C GLY A 362 4.14 -12.49 16.94
N SER A 363 5.10 -12.65 17.84
CA SER A 363 4.87 -13.03 19.24
C SER A 363 4.84 -11.84 20.19
N GLY A 364 4.56 -10.64 19.69
CA GLY A 364 4.59 -9.39 20.44
C GLY A 364 3.58 -9.30 21.59
N GLY A 365 2.60 -10.20 21.64
CA GLY A 365 1.77 -10.43 22.82
C GLY A 365 0.28 -10.13 22.64
N HIS A 366 -0.16 -9.62 21.49
CA HIS A 366 -1.60 -9.51 21.24
C HIS A 366 -2.20 -10.87 20.86
N SER A 367 -3.36 -11.21 21.42
CA SER A 367 -4.19 -12.37 21.03
C SER A 367 -3.39 -13.65 20.71
N LEU A 368 -2.38 -13.98 21.52
CA LEU A 368 -1.47 -15.10 21.24
C LEU A 368 -2.28 -16.39 20.97
N ALA A 369 -2.20 -16.90 19.75
CA ALA A 369 -3.09 -17.94 19.26
C ALA A 369 -2.91 -19.28 19.99
N GLY A 370 -3.98 -20.08 20.07
CA GLY A 370 -3.99 -21.45 20.62
C GLY A 370 -4.78 -22.44 19.76
N ASN A 371 -4.30 -23.64 19.40
CA ASN A 371 -3.50 -24.62 20.15
C ASN A 371 -2.25 -25.14 19.42
N SER A 372 -1.18 -25.39 20.20
CA SER A 372 0.01 -26.24 19.95
C SER A 372 1.01 -25.72 18.92
N ASN A 373 2.29 -25.78 19.29
CA ASN A 373 3.41 -25.79 18.36
C ASN A 373 3.05 -26.60 17.11
N VAL A 374 3.22 -26.02 15.93
CA VAL A 374 3.16 -26.76 14.68
C VAL A 374 4.32 -27.75 14.66
N LEU A 375 4.01 -29.02 14.45
CA LEU A 375 5.04 -30.05 14.44
C LEU A 375 6.05 -29.78 13.30
N PRO A 376 7.35 -29.94 13.58
CA PRO A 376 8.37 -29.94 12.53
C PRO A 376 8.01 -30.90 11.40
N GLY A 377 8.31 -30.52 10.17
CA GLY A 377 7.87 -31.26 8.98
C GLY A 377 8.70 -30.93 7.74
N PRO A 378 8.12 -31.01 6.53
CA PRO A 378 8.82 -30.69 5.29
C PRO A 378 9.45 -29.30 5.26
N ARG A 379 8.80 -28.29 5.84
CA ARG A 379 9.28 -26.89 5.84
C ARG A 379 9.58 -26.36 7.23
N ILE A 380 8.73 -26.61 8.21
CA ILE A 380 8.93 -26.09 9.58
C ILE A 380 10.04 -26.89 10.26
N ALA A 381 11.04 -26.18 10.78
CA ALA A 381 12.12 -26.71 11.60
C ALA A 381 11.74 -26.67 13.09
N TRP A 382 11.15 -25.56 13.54
CA TRP A 382 10.75 -25.35 14.93
C TRP A 382 9.54 -24.42 15.04
N SER A 383 8.76 -24.55 16.11
CA SER A 383 7.70 -23.58 16.41
C SER A 383 7.34 -23.53 17.89
N LYS A 384 6.84 -22.36 18.30
CA LYS A 384 6.30 -22.09 19.62
C LYS A 384 5.09 -21.17 19.54
N GLY A 385 3.93 -21.68 19.97
CA GLY A 385 2.71 -20.88 20.14
C GLY A 385 2.49 -20.42 21.59
N LYS A 386 1.48 -19.55 21.81
CA LYS A 386 1.01 -19.09 23.13
C LYS A 386 2.08 -18.46 24.04
N THR A 387 3.20 -18.03 23.48
CA THR A 387 4.33 -17.50 24.24
C THR A 387 4.65 -16.14 23.67
N ALA A 388 4.55 -15.09 24.49
CA ALA A 388 5.04 -13.77 24.09
C ALA A 388 6.56 -13.76 24.12
N GLY A 389 7.16 -13.08 23.17
CA GLY A 389 8.59 -12.89 23.16
C GLY A 389 9.07 -12.10 21.96
N LEU A 390 10.38 -12.18 21.78
CA LEU A 390 11.08 -11.49 20.71
C LEU A 390 12.18 -12.39 20.16
N LEU A 391 12.62 -12.04 18.98
CA LEU A 391 13.80 -12.58 18.33
C LEU A 391 14.97 -11.63 18.60
N ASP A 392 16.08 -12.14 19.12
CA ASP A 392 17.35 -11.43 19.24
C ASP A 392 18.29 -11.95 18.14
N LEU A 393 18.59 -11.11 17.15
CA LEU A 393 19.51 -11.41 16.06
C LEU A 393 20.91 -10.92 16.41
N THR A 394 21.92 -11.71 16.10
CA THR A 394 23.33 -11.32 16.21
C THR A 394 23.97 -11.29 14.82
N LEU A 395 24.60 -10.17 14.47
CA LEU A 395 25.36 -10.05 13.21
C LEU A 395 26.81 -10.47 13.46
N ASN A 396 27.09 -11.77 13.35
CA ASN A 396 28.38 -12.33 13.73
C ASN A 396 29.50 -11.82 12.83
N GLY A 397 30.58 -11.31 13.44
CA GLY A 397 31.74 -10.77 12.73
C GLY A 397 31.66 -9.28 12.38
N ALA A 398 30.56 -8.60 12.72
CA ALA A 398 30.40 -7.15 12.47
C ALA A 398 31.04 -6.25 13.54
N ALA A 399 31.58 -6.83 14.62
CA ALA A 399 32.35 -6.13 15.65
C ALA A 399 33.41 -5.18 15.05
N ASN A 400 33.57 -4.01 15.66
CA ASN A 400 34.47 -2.94 15.23
C ASN A 400 34.17 -2.36 13.85
N GLY A 401 32.92 -2.46 13.39
CA GLY A 401 32.49 -1.98 12.07
C GLY A 401 32.96 -2.85 10.91
N ASN A 402 33.26 -4.12 11.21
CA ASN A 402 33.51 -5.13 10.19
C ASN A 402 32.20 -5.57 9.52
N VAL A 403 32.31 -6.45 8.53
CA VAL A 403 31.18 -7.00 7.79
C VAL A 403 30.78 -8.33 8.41
N ALA A 404 29.48 -8.50 8.69
CA ALA A 404 28.97 -9.77 9.18
C ALA A 404 29.24 -10.91 8.19
N THR A 405 29.52 -12.09 8.73
CA THR A 405 29.74 -13.33 7.95
C THR A 405 28.62 -14.34 8.15
N SER A 406 27.84 -14.20 9.21
CA SER A 406 26.66 -15.01 9.48
C SER A 406 25.66 -14.24 10.33
N ILE A 407 24.41 -14.65 10.28
CA ILE A 407 23.34 -14.10 11.10
C ILE A 407 22.92 -15.20 12.08
N GLY A 408 23.13 -14.97 13.37
CA GLY A 408 22.61 -15.81 14.44
C GLY A 408 21.28 -15.28 14.96
N TRP A 409 20.46 -16.14 15.56
CA TRP A 409 19.24 -15.73 16.23
C TRP A 409 18.95 -16.54 17.48
N GLN A 410 18.25 -15.91 18.42
CA GLN A 410 17.76 -16.53 19.63
C GLN A 410 16.36 -16.00 19.98
N TRP A 411 15.38 -16.88 20.10
CA TRP A 411 14.08 -16.53 20.64
C TRP A 411 14.10 -16.50 22.16
N GLN A 412 13.52 -15.45 22.74
CA GLN A 412 13.44 -15.27 24.18
C GLN A 412 12.01 -14.91 24.62
N ASP A 413 11.50 -15.62 25.63
CA ASP A 413 10.23 -15.25 26.25
C ASP A 413 10.34 -13.96 27.07
N THR A 414 9.21 -13.39 27.51
CA THR A 414 9.16 -12.16 28.33
C THR A 414 10.00 -12.19 29.62
N ASN A 415 10.45 -13.37 30.08
CA ASN A 415 11.26 -13.54 31.28
C ASN A 415 12.75 -13.78 30.98
N LEU A 416 13.21 -13.53 29.75
CA LEU A 416 14.60 -13.77 29.31
C LEU A 416 14.99 -15.26 29.27
N ASN A 417 14.02 -16.18 29.20
CA ASN A 417 14.36 -17.58 28.96
C ASN A 417 14.61 -17.78 27.47
N ASP A 418 15.77 -18.33 27.15
CA ASP A 418 16.11 -18.78 25.82
C ASP A 418 15.22 -19.97 25.43
N LEU A 419 14.56 -19.86 24.29
CA LEU A 419 13.59 -20.85 23.82
C LEU A 419 14.14 -21.73 22.71
N HIS A 420 14.86 -21.12 21.76
CA HIS A 420 15.41 -21.76 20.58
C HIS A 420 16.40 -20.80 19.90
N ASP A 421 17.44 -21.36 19.30
CA ASP A 421 18.50 -20.64 18.60
C ASP A 421 18.79 -21.26 17.24
N GLY A 422 19.37 -20.46 16.36
CA GLY A 422 19.79 -20.88 15.03
C GLY A 422 20.76 -19.89 14.40
N SER A 423 21.25 -20.23 13.21
CA SER A 423 22.10 -19.34 12.43
C SER A 423 22.12 -19.70 10.95
N VAL A 424 22.45 -18.73 10.11
CA VAL A 424 22.73 -18.91 8.69
C VAL A 424 24.07 -18.24 8.34
N ASP A 425 24.93 -18.96 7.63
CA ASP A 425 26.18 -18.41 7.11
C ASP A 425 25.90 -17.67 5.81
N CYS A 426 26.30 -16.40 5.75
CA CYS A 426 26.05 -15.57 4.59
C CYS A 426 27.04 -15.89 3.46
N GLY A 427 26.56 -15.82 2.20
CA GLY A 427 27.41 -16.05 1.03
C GLY A 427 27.95 -17.49 0.89
N THR A 428 27.34 -18.46 1.58
CA THR A 428 27.69 -19.90 1.49
C THR A 428 26.82 -20.68 0.51
N VAL A 429 25.89 -20.00 -0.16
CA VAL A 429 25.13 -20.54 -1.26
C VAL A 429 26.06 -21.14 -2.31
N GLY A 430 25.90 -22.43 -2.63
CA GLY A 430 26.53 -23.01 -3.82
C GLY A 430 26.09 -22.24 -5.07
N ASN A 431 26.82 -22.37 -6.17
CA ASN A 431 26.53 -21.62 -7.40
C ASN A 431 25.04 -21.65 -7.79
N HIS A 432 24.39 -20.49 -7.84
CA HIS A 432 23.04 -20.31 -8.37
C HIS A 432 23.10 -19.89 -9.83
N ALA A 433 22.07 -20.27 -10.61
CA ALA A 433 21.98 -19.79 -11.98
C ALA A 433 21.82 -18.26 -11.99
N PRO A 434 22.31 -17.56 -13.03
CA PRO A 434 22.11 -16.13 -13.16
C PRO A 434 20.64 -15.73 -13.06
N VAL A 435 20.36 -14.60 -12.42
CA VAL A 435 19.03 -13.99 -12.44
C VAL A 435 18.91 -13.13 -13.67
N VAL A 436 17.87 -13.40 -14.47
CA VAL A 436 17.67 -12.74 -15.76
C VAL A 436 16.32 -12.06 -15.78
N ASN A 437 16.30 -10.79 -16.19
CA ASN A 437 15.09 -10.03 -16.48
C ASN A 437 15.24 -9.41 -17.88
N ALA A 438 14.33 -9.73 -18.79
CA ALA A 438 14.33 -9.23 -20.16
C ALA A 438 13.77 -7.79 -20.28
N GLY A 439 13.25 -7.24 -19.18
CA GLY A 439 12.59 -5.95 -19.12
C GLY A 439 11.10 -6.06 -19.48
N PRO A 440 10.34 -4.96 -19.34
CA PRO A 440 8.91 -4.96 -19.61
C PRO A 440 8.60 -5.11 -21.10
N ASP A 441 7.42 -5.65 -21.40
CA ASP A 441 6.87 -5.69 -22.75
C ASP A 441 6.84 -4.29 -23.39
N GLN A 442 7.17 -4.22 -24.68
CA GLN A 442 7.28 -2.96 -25.41
C GLN A 442 6.34 -2.88 -26.60
N THR A 443 6.01 -1.66 -26.99
CA THR A 443 5.38 -1.38 -28.29
C THR A 443 6.24 -0.37 -29.03
N VAL A 444 6.63 -0.71 -30.26
CA VAL A 444 7.38 0.20 -31.15
C VAL A 444 6.69 0.31 -32.49
N LYS A 445 6.98 1.38 -33.23
CA LYS A 445 6.40 1.63 -34.55
C LYS A 445 7.50 1.71 -35.59
N LEU A 446 7.37 0.97 -36.68
CA LEU A 446 8.34 1.06 -37.77
C LEU A 446 8.45 2.51 -38.32
N PRO A 447 9.66 2.96 -38.68
CA PRO A 447 10.94 2.22 -38.67
C PRO A 447 11.73 2.33 -37.35
N ALA A 448 11.11 2.74 -36.23
CA ALA A 448 11.81 2.86 -34.95
C ALA A 448 12.24 1.50 -34.40
N SER A 449 13.37 1.50 -33.69
CA SER A 449 13.87 0.37 -32.90
C SER A 449 13.29 0.37 -31.47
N ALA A 450 13.32 -0.78 -30.81
CA ALA A 450 13.16 -0.88 -29.36
C ALA A 450 14.52 -0.77 -28.67
N THR A 451 14.51 -0.21 -27.45
CA THR A 451 15.67 -0.26 -26.55
C THR A 451 15.36 -1.29 -25.48
N MET A 452 16.08 -2.41 -25.50
CA MET A 452 16.00 -3.45 -24.48
C MET A 452 16.77 -2.98 -23.26
N GLN A 453 16.15 -3.09 -22.09
CA GLN A 453 16.75 -2.76 -20.79
C GLN A 453 16.70 -4.00 -19.91
N GLY A 454 17.35 -5.06 -20.36
CA GLY A 454 17.46 -6.29 -19.59
C GLY A 454 18.56 -6.20 -18.53
N SER A 455 18.50 -7.10 -17.56
CA SER A 455 19.53 -7.30 -16.54
C SER A 455 19.88 -8.78 -16.44
N VAL A 456 21.17 -9.06 -16.30
CA VAL A 456 21.68 -10.36 -15.87
C VAL A 456 22.55 -10.11 -14.66
N THR A 457 22.18 -10.73 -13.55
CA THR A 457 22.98 -10.74 -12.32
C THR A 457 23.27 -12.16 -11.89
N ASP A 458 24.26 -12.31 -11.04
CA ASP A 458 24.80 -13.59 -10.65
C ASP A 458 25.40 -13.47 -9.25
N ASP A 459 25.49 -14.58 -8.53
CA ASP A 459 26.09 -14.63 -7.20
C ASP A 459 27.64 -14.56 -7.24
N GLY A 460 28.23 -14.49 -8.45
CA GLY A 460 29.66 -14.42 -8.68
C GLY A 460 30.35 -15.78 -8.57
N LEU A 461 29.58 -16.87 -8.50
CA LEU A 461 30.07 -18.23 -8.54
C LEU A 461 29.90 -18.82 -9.95
N PRO A 462 30.50 -19.98 -10.25
CA PRO A 462 31.65 -20.53 -9.54
C PRO A 462 32.86 -19.60 -9.71
N ASN A 463 33.55 -19.24 -8.62
CA ASN A 463 34.81 -18.47 -8.69
C ASN A 463 36.00 -19.35 -8.25
N PRO A 464 36.94 -19.68 -9.16
CA PRO A 464 37.00 -19.28 -10.58
C PRO A 464 36.05 -20.08 -11.49
N PRO A 465 35.56 -19.52 -12.63
CA PRO A 465 36.01 -18.26 -13.25
C PRO A 465 35.18 -16.99 -12.94
N ALA A 466 34.02 -17.07 -12.27
CA ALA A 466 33.08 -15.96 -12.01
C ALA A 466 32.68 -15.20 -13.29
N ALA A 467 32.62 -15.90 -14.42
CA ALA A 467 32.42 -15.30 -15.73
C ALA A 467 30.96 -15.42 -16.13
N VAL A 468 30.22 -14.33 -15.98
CA VAL A 468 28.82 -14.23 -16.37
C VAL A 468 28.73 -13.66 -17.79
N THR A 469 27.99 -14.32 -18.65
CA THR A 469 27.68 -13.84 -20.00
C THR A 469 26.18 -13.65 -20.16
N SER A 470 25.80 -12.74 -21.06
CA SER A 470 24.41 -12.53 -21.42
C SER A 470 24.23 -12.65 -22.92
N THR A 471 23.08 -13.12 -23.38
CA THR A 471 22.79 -13.23 -24.82
C THR A 471 21.31 -13.03 -25.11
N TRP A 472 21.03 -12.10 -26.02
CA TRP A 472 19.72 -11.90 -26.62
C TRP A 472 19.48 -12.81 -27.82
N SER A 473 18.27 -13.35 -27.93
CA SER A 473 17.82 -14.12 -29.09
C SER A 473 16.35 -13.86 -29.43
N GLN A 474 15.98 -14.07 -30.69
CA GLN A 474 14.58 -14.05 -31.10
C GLN A 474 13.98 -15.46 -30.93
N VAL A 475 12.96 -15.59 -30.08
CA VAL A 475 12.23 -16.86 -29.88
C VAL A 475 11.16 -17.03 -30.97
N SER A 476 10.40 -15.97 -31.25
CA SER A 476 9.39 -15.96 -32.32
C SER A 476 9.14 -14.56 -32.87
N GLY A 477 8.57 -14.47 -34.07
CA GLY A 477 8.15 -13.21 -34.69
C GLY A 477 7.82 -13.36 -36.17
N PRO A 478 7.06 -12.43 -36.77
CA PRO A 478 6.67 -12.46 -38.18
C PRO A 478 7.80 -12.12 -39.17
N GLY A 479 8.92 -11.59 -38.67
CA GLY A 479 10.11 -11.24 -39.45
C GLY A 479 11.39 -11.39 -38.62
N THR A 480 12.44 -10.64 -38.96
CA THR A 480 13.75 -10.67 -38.30
C THR A 480 13.88 -9.53 -37.28
N ALA A 481 14.22 -9.87 -36.03
CA ALA A 481 14.68 -8.94 -35.01
C ALA A 481 16.21 -8.87 -35.02
N THR A 482 16.78 -7.69 -35.28
CA THR A 482 18.23 -7.48 -35.37
C THR A 482 18.73 -6.66 -34.19
N PHE A 483 19.49 -7.29 -33.30
CA PHE A 483 20.14 -6.65 -32.16
C PHE A 483 21.44 -5.96 -32.57
N THR A 484 21.68 -4.75 -32.07
CA THR A 484 22.94 -4.03 -32.31
C THR A 484 24.11 -4.72 -31.62
N ASP A 485 23.91 -5.15 -30.37
CA ASP A 485 24.82 -6.02 -29.64
C ASP A 485 24.00 -7.05 -28.85
N PRO A 486 23.93 -8.31 -29.30
CA PRO A 486 23.16 -9.32 -28.57
C PRO A 486 23.81 -9.73 -27.25
N SER A 487 25.08 -9.40 -26.99
CA SER A 487 25.79 -9.77 -25.75
C SER A 487 25.66 -8.77 -24.60
N SER A 488 25.04 -7.61 -24.86
CA SER A 488 24.76 -6.57 -23.87
C SER A 488 23.30 -6.68 -23.38
N PRO A 489 23.04 -6.80 -22.06
CA PRO A 489 21.67 -6.81 -21.53
C PRO A 489 20.87 -5.56 -21.92
N THR A 490 21.56 -4.41 -22.02
CA THR A 490 21.02 -3.16 -22.57
C THR A 490 21.47 -2.98 -24.01
N THR A 491 20.54 -3.12 -24.96
CA THR A 491 20.84 -3.10 -26.40
C THR A 491 19.67 -2.53 -27.20
N THR A 492 19.90 -2.17 -28.45
CA THR A 492 18.82 -1.76 -29.37
C THR A 492 18.48 -2.90 -30.32
N VAL A 493 17.19 -3.11 -30.56
CA VAL A 493 16.68 -4.11 -31.49
C VAL A 493 15.81 -3.45 -32.56
N SER A 494 16.05 -3.80 -33.82
CA SER A 494 15.29 -3.32 -34.98
C SER A 494 14.51 -4.46 -35.63
N PHE A 495 13.42 -4.14 -36.34
CA PHE A 495 12.50 -5.11 -36.90
C PHE A 495 12.23 -4.80 -38.38
N ASP A 496 12.09 -5.83 -39.20
CA ASP A 496 11.81 -5.71 -40.65
C ASP A 496 10.31 -5.88 -41.01
N ALA A 497 9.49 -6.33 -40.06
CA ALA A 497 8.06 -6.56 -40.24
C ALA A 497 7.26 -6.15 -38.99
N ALA A 498 6.00 -5.79 -39.20
CA ALA A 498 5.07 -5.53 -38.12
C ALA A 498 4.47 -6.84 -37.56
N GLY A 499 4.16 -6.83 -36.27
CA GLY A 499 3.50 -7.90 -35.52
C GLY A 499 4.19 -8.15 -34.17
N THR A 500 3.84 -9.26 -33.52
CA THR A 500 4.31 -9.58 -32.17
C THR A 500 5.57 -10.44 -32.23
N TYR A 501 6.63 -9.99 -31.55
CA TYR A 501 7.88 -10.70 -31.37
C TYR A 501 8.03 -11.14 -29.92
N VAL A 502 8.58 -12.33 -29.69
CA VAL A 502 9.05 -12.77 -28.37
C VAL A 502 10.58 -12.84 -28.43
N LEU A 503 11.24 -12.06 -27.59
CA LEU A 503 12.69 -11.97 -27.49
C LEU A 503 13.12 -12.54 -26.14
N ARG A 504 14.25 -13.24 -26.09
CA ARG A 504 14.78 -13.89 -24.89
C ARG A 504 16.12 -13.30 -24.51
N LEU A 505 16.28 -12.93 -23.25
CA LEU A 505 17.58 -12.73 -22.63
C LEU A 505 17.96 -14.01 -21.89
N THR A 506 19.18 -14.49 -22.09
CA THR A 506 19.76 -15.63 -21.35
C THR A 506 21.00 -15.14 -20.61
N GLY A 507 21.16 -15.57 -19.36
CA GLY A 507 22.37 -15.43 -18.55
C GLY A 507 23.04 -16.78 -18.35
N ASP A 508 24.37 -16.82 -18.41
CA ASP A 508 25.20 -18.02 -18.23
C ASP A 508 26.43 -17.69 -17.37
N ASP A 509 26.59 -18.36 -16.23
CA ASP A 509 27.71 -18.18 -15.28
C ASP A 509 28.88 -19.16 -15.50
N SER A 510 28.88 -19.89 -16.62
CA SER A 510 29.76 -21.02 -16.99
C SER A 510 29.42 -22.40 -16.43
N ALA A 511 28.45 -22.50 -15.53
CA ALA A 511 27.97 -23.75 -14.93
C ALA A 511 26.45 -23.93 -15.04
N LEU A 512 25.68 -22.86 -14.86
CA LEU A 512 24.23 -22.79 -14.88
C LEU A 512 23.76 -21.65 -15.80
N GLN A 513 22.53 -21.80 -16.30
CA GLN A 513 21.89 -20.81 -17.16
C GLN A 513 20.47 -20.53 -16.69
N ALA A 514 20.03 -19.29 -16.83
CA ALA A 514 18.62 -18.92 -16.77
C ALA A 514 18.25 -17.99 -17.92
N SER A 515 16.96 -17.80 -18.14
CA SER A 515 16.47 -16.91 -19.21
C SER A 515 15.12 -16.30 -18.86
N ASP A 516 14.85 -15.14 -19.44
CA ASP A 516 13.57 -14.44 -19.38
C ASP A 516 13.13 -13.97 -20.79
N ASP A 517 11.83 -13.89 -21.01
CA ASP A 517 11.21 -13.54 -22.29
C ASP A 517 10.45 -12.21 -22.22
N VAL A 518 10.57 -11.39 -23.25
CA VAL A 518 9.84 -10.11 -23.40
C VAL A 518 9.09 -10.06 -24.72
N THR A 519 7.87 -9.55 -24.67
CA THR A 519 7.02 -9.37 -25.84
C THR A 519 7.17 -7.97 -26.41
N VAL A 520 7.54 -7.87 -27.68
CA VAL A 520 7.57 -6.59 -28.41
C VAL A 520 6.50 -6.58 -29.48
N THR A 521 5.53 -5.67 -29.34
CA THR A 521 4.51 -5.41 -30.36
C THR A 521 5.02 -4.34 -31.33
N VAL A 522 5.33 -4.76 -32.56
CA VAL A 522 5.82 -3.87 -33.61
C VAL A 522 4.63 -3.44 -34.48
N LEU A 523 4.27 -2.16 -34.40
CA LEU A 523 3.23 -1.57 -35.22
C LEU A 523 3.77 -1.20 -36.62
N PRO A 524 2.96 -1.32 -37.68
CA PRO A 524 3.36 -0.88 -39.01
C PRO A 524 3.64 0.63 -39.05
N GLU A 525 4.46 1.05 -40.00
CA GLU A 525 4.64 2.47 -40.30
C GLU A 525 3.28 3.12 -40.61
N GLY A 526 3.09 4.38 -40.20
CA GLY A 526 1.83 5.10 -40.39
C GLY A 526 0.70 4.80 -39.38
N VAL A 527 0.75 3.72 -38.59
CA VAL A 527 -0.30 3.39 -37.60
C VAL A 527 -0.17 4.21 -36.30
N THR A 528 -1.23 4.88 -35.87
CA THR A 528 -1.28 5.71 -34.66
C THR A 528 -2.34 5.17 -33.70
N THR A 529 -1.97 4.98 -32.44
CA THR A 529 -2.89 4.63 -31.36
C THR A 529 -3.25 5.87 -30.53
N LEU A 530 -4.48 5.91 -30.07
CA LEU A 530 -5.06 7.02 -29.33
C LEU A 530 -5.88 6.47 -28.17
N THR A 531 -5.61 6.98 -26.97
CA THR A 531 -6.35 6.68 -25.74
C THR A 531 -6.90 7.99 -25.19
N VAL A 532 -8.23 8.15 -25.15
CA VAL A 532 -8.88 9.41 -24.74
C VAL A 532 -9.93 9.13 -23.67
N PRO A 533 -9.74 9.56 -22.41
CA PRO A 533 -10.80 9.54 -21.41
C PRO A 533 -11.85 10.62 -21.71
N ILE A 534 -13.05 10.45 -21.15
CA ILE A 534 -14.00 11.56 -21.03
C ILE A 534 -13.36 12.69 -20.21
N GLY A 535 -13.39 13.92 -20.75
CA GLY A 535 -12.62 15.05 -20.22
C GLY A 535 -13.41 16.07 -19.40
N ALA A 536 -14.74 15.94 -19.32
CA ALA A 536 -15.59 16.87 -18.59
C ALA A 536 -16.90 16.21 -18.14
N GLY A 537 -17.51 16.69 -17.06
CA GLY A 537 -18.79 16.17 -16.57
C GLY A 537 -20.02 16.46 -17.44
N SER A 538 -19.83 17.26 -18.49
CA SER A 538 -20.82 17.46 -19.56
C SER A 538 -20.58 16.57 -20.77
N ASP A 539 -19.60 15.67 -20.72
CA ASP A 539 -19.23 14.75 -21.80
C ASP A 539 -19.75 13.31 -21.56
N ASP A 540 -20.36 13.02 -20.43
CA ASP A 540 -21.22 11.86 -20.23
C ASP A 540 -22.59 12.27 -19.67
N ALA A 541 -23.64 11.61 -20.14
CA ALA A 541 -25.00 11.99 -19.80
C ALA A 541 -25.98 10.82 -19.89
N GLU A 542 -27.01 10.85 -19.04
CA GLU A 542 -28.13 9.92 -19.06
C GLU A 542 -29.43 10.67 -19.36
N GLU A 543 -30.20 10.23 -20.35
CA GLU A 543 -31.48 10.85 -20.70
C GLU A 543 -32.64 9.86 -20.53
N SER A 544 -33.57 10.21 -19.64
CA SER A 544 -34.78 9.43 -19.37
C SER A 544 -36.03 10.29 -19.56
N ALA A 545 -36.96 9.83 -20.40
CA ALA A 545 -38.18 10.58 -20.75
C ALA A 545 -37.92 12.05 -21.16
N GLY A 546 -36.79 12.29 -21.84
CA GLY A 546 -36.33 13.60 -22.27
C GLY A 546 -35.61 14.44 -21.23
N ALA A 547 -35.60 14.05 -19.94
CA ALA A 547 -34.82 14.72 -18.91
C ALA A 547 -33.36 14.23 -18.97
N VAL A 548 -32.41 15.17 -19.04
CA VAL A 548 -30.97 14.86 -19.13
C VAL A 548 -30.31 15.07 -17.78
N ALA A 549 -29.71 14.01 -17.25
CA ALA A 549 -28.84 14.04 -16.09
C ALA A 549 -27.38 14.18 -16.54
N LEU A 550 -26.69 15.12 -15.91
CA LEU A 550 -25.25 15.36 -16.00
C LEU A 550 -24.65 15.26 -14.60
N ALA A 551 -23.34 15.15 -14.52
CA ALA A 551 -22.60 15.23 -13.27
C ALA A 551 -22.96 14.14 -12.24
N ASN A 552 -23.14 12.92 -12.70
CA ASN A 552 -23.52 11.80 -11.84
C ASN A 552 -22.46 10.72 -11.86
N ALA A 553 -21.84 10.51 -10.70
CA ALA A 553 -20.78 9.55 -10.45
C ALA A 553 -21.10 8.13 -10.99
N ALA A 554 -22.38 7.71 -10.99
CA ALA A 554 -22.82 6.42 -11.51
C ALA A 554 -23.49 6.52 -12.88
N LEU A 555 -22.77 6.13 -13.93
CA LEU A 555 -23.31 6.06 -15.29
C LEU A 555 -24.11 4.75 -15.48
N LYS A 556 -25.45 4.82 -15.48
CA LYS A 556 -26.28 3.63 -15.66
C LYS A 556 -26.52 3.41 -17.15
N ILE A 557 -25.85 2.41 -17.71
CA ILE A 557 -25.96 2.03 -19.10
C ILE A 557 -27.33 1.38 -19.32
N VAL A 558 -28.19 2.23 -19.86
CA VAL A 558 -29.54 2.08 -20.40
C VAL A 558 -30.68 1.76 -19.45
N ASN A 559 -30.50 1.33 -18.20
CA ASN A 559 -31.64 1.25 -17.27
C ASN A 559 -31.38 1.88 -15.90
N ARG A 560 -32.29 2.78 -15.50
CA ARG A 560 -32.33 3.41 -14.19
C ARG A 560 -33.65 3.10 -13.52
N ALA A 561 -33.61 2.29 -12.47
CA ALA A 561 -34.78 1.95 -11.66
C ALA A 561 -35.98 1.41 -12.48
N GLY A 562 -35.71 0.55 -13.46
CA GLY A 562 -36.73 -0.08 -14.29
C GLY A 562 -37.11 0.70 -15.55
N VAL A 563 -36.62 1.94 -15.72
CA VAL A 563 -36.89 2.75 -16.91
C VAL A 563 -35.69 2.73 -17.84
N ASN A 564 -35.91 2.41 -19.12
CA ASN A 564 -34.85 2.48 -20.12
C ASN A 564 -34.54 3.94 -20.48
N GLN A 565 -33.25 4.26 -20.63
CA GLN A 565 -32.73 5.59 -20.89
C GLN A 565 -31.71 5.57 -22.03
N THR A 566 -31.47 6.73 -22.63
CA THR A 566 -30.42 6.92 -23.64
C THR A 566 -29.17 7.43 -22.96
N VAL A 567 -28.02 6.82 -23.20
CA VAL A 567 -26.74 7.26 -22.63
C VAL A 567 -25.89 7.88 -23.72
N GLY A 568 -25.30 9.04 -23.44
CA GLY A 568 -24.39 9.74 -24.34
C GLY A 568 -22.99 9.81 -23.76
N LEU A 569 -21.98 9.56 -24.59
CA LEU A 569 -20.55 9.66 -24.25
C LEU A 569 -19.85 10.49 -25.31
N ARG A 570 -19.10 11.51 -24.91
CA ARG A 570 -18.40 12.43 -25.78
C ARG A 570 -16.91 12.38 -25.49
N PHE A 571 -16.12 12.15 -26.53
CA PHE A 571 -14.67 12.21 -26.48
C PHE A 571 -14.20 13.42 -27.29
N ALA A 572 -13.60 14.39 -26.62
CA ALA A 572 -13.17 15.65 -27.22
C ALA A 572 -11.73 15.60 -27.72
N GLY A 573 -11.38 16.49 -28.64
CA GLY A 573 -9.97 16.72 -29.01
C GLY A 573 -9.31 15.55 -29.74
N LEU A 574 -10.05 14.74 -30.51
CA LEU A 574 -9.50 13.55 -31.16
C LEU A 574 -8.56 13.96 -32.30
N PRO A 575 -7.23 13.74 -32.21
CA PRO A 575 -6.28 14.19 -33.22
C PRO A 575 -6.27 13.30 -34.48
N ILE A 576 -7.43 12.80 -34.91
CA ILE A 576 -7.59 11.87 -36.03
C ILE A 576 -7.76 12.67 -37.33
N PRO A 577 -6.85 12.55 -38.31
CA PRO A 577 -7.00 13.21 -39.60
C PRO A 577 -8.27 12.79 -40.34
N LYS A 578 -8.82 13.70 -41.14
CA LYS A 578 -9.96 13.41 -42.01
C LYS A 578 -9.64 12.28 -42.98
N GLY A 579 -10.54 11.30 -43.04
CA GLY A 579 -10.39 10.13 -43.91
C GLY A 579 -9.32 9.13 -43.46
N ALA A 580 -8.75 9.26 -42.25
CA ALA A 580 -7.91 8.23 -41.66
C ALA A 580 -8.66 6.90 -41.62
N THR A 581 -7.95 5.80 -41.87
CA THR A 581 -8.50 4.45 -41.79
C THR A 581 -8.49 4.02 -40.33
N ILE A 582 -9.66 3.86 -39.72
CA ILE A 582 -9.79 3.29 -38.38
C ILE A 582 -9.59 1.78 -38.48
N GLN A 583 -8.62 1.26 -37.75
CA GLN A 583 -8.27 -0.15 -37.73
C GLN A 583 -8.98 -0.86 -36.58
N SER A 584 -8.92 -0.29 -35.38
CA SER A 584 -9.65 -0.76 -34.21
C SER A 584 -10.16 0.42 -33.39
N ALA A 585 -11.30 0.23 -32.73
CA ALA A 585 -11.82 1.19 -31.77
C ALA A 585 -12.69 0.48 -30.73
N TYR A 586 -12.59 0.87 -29.46
CA TYR A 586 -13.50 0.40 -28.41
C TYR A 586 -13.52 1.38 -27.23
N ILE A 587 -14.55 1.29 -26.39
CA ILE A 587 -14.65 2.03 -25.13
C ILE A 587 -14.46 1.06 -23.97
N GLN A 588 -13.57 1.40 -23.04
CA GLN A 588 -13.38 0.69 -21.78
C GLN A 588 -14.16 1.39 -20.66
N PHE A 589 -14.94 0.60 -19.92
CA PHE A 589 -15.60 1.04 -18.69
C PHE A 589 -14.95 0.40 -17.46
N GLN A 590 -15.19 0.98 -16.28
CA GLN A 590 -14.96 0.35 -14.98
C GLN A 590 -16.31 0.10 -14.28
N CYS A 591 -16.47 -1.07 -13.67
CA CYS A 591 -17.67 -1.42 -12.92
C CYS A 591 -17.76 -0.60 -11.63
N ARG A 592 -18.84 0.19 -11.47
CA ARG A 592 -19.11 0.92 -10.22
C ARG A 592 -20.02 0.15 -9.28
N VAL A 593 -21.03 -0.52 -9.83
CA VAL A 593 -22.02 -1.29 -9.06
C VAL A 593 -22.23 -2.63 -9.73
N GLN A 594 -22.23 -3.68 -8.90
CA GLN A 594 -22.53 -5.04 -9.34
C GLN A 594 -23.87 -5.08 -10.08
N THR A 595 -23.83 -5.43 -11.36
CA THR A 595 -24.98 -5.49 -12.25
C THR A 595 -24.84 -6.69 -13.17
N THR A 596 -25.53 -7.77 -12.83
CA THR A 596 -25.33 -9.10 -13.44
C THR A 596 -26.50 -9.56 -14.32
N GLY A 597 -27.60 -8.80 -14.36
CA GLY A 597 -28.77 -9.14 -15.18
C GLY A 597 -28.45 -9.18 -16.68
N ALA A 598 -29.25 -9.92 -17.46
CA ALA A 598 -29.14 -9.92 -18.91
C ALA A 598 -29.26 -8.49 -19.47
N THR A 599 -28.41 -8.14 -20.43
CA THR A 599 -28.32 -6.78 -20.99
C THR A 599 -28.01 -6.88 -22.48
N SER A 600 -28.70 -6.05 -23.26
CA SER A 600 -28.61 -6.04 -24.73
C SER A 600 -28.69 -4.60 -25.20
N LEU A 601 -27.62 -4.12 -25.81
CA LEU A 601 -27.36 -2.73 -26.09
C LEU A 601 -27.05 -2.52 -27.58
N THR A 602 -27.26 -1.30 -28.05
CA THR A 602 -26.89 -0.82 -29.37
C THR A 602 -26.10 0.46 -29.19
N ILE A 603 -24.92 0.51 -29.84
CA ILE A 603 -24.02 1.65 -29.84
C ILE A 603 -24.03 2.26 -31.24
N GLU A 604 -24.37 3.54 -31.31
CA GLU A 604 -24.32 4.37 -32.51
C GLU A 604 -23.43 5.58 -32.24
N GLY A 605 -22.96 6.23 -33.30
CA GLY A 605 -22.31 7.53 -33.21
C GLY A 605 -23.31 8.67 -33.44
N GLN A 606 -22.98 9.87 -33.00
CA GLN A 606 -23.66 11.07 -33.50
C GLN A 606 -23.14 11.39 -34.90
N ALA A 607 -24.05 11.49 -35.89
CA ALA A 607 -23.74 11.90 -37.25
C ALA A 607 -23.50 13.41 -37.35
N ALA A 608 -22.47 13.91 -36.67
CA ALA A 608 -22.05 15.30 -36.64
C ALA A 608 -20.53 15.41 -36.80
N ASP A 609 -20.07 16.52 -37.38
CA ASP A 609 -18.65 16.73 -37.66
C ASP A 609 -17.85 17.07 -36.39
N ASN A 610 -18.44 17.90 -35.51
CA ASN A 610 -17.87 18.26 -34.21
C ASN A 610 -19.02 18.53 -33.21
N PRO A 611 -19.50 17.50 -32.49
CA PRO A 611 -20.60 17.64 -31.56
C PRO A 611 -20.21 18.47 -30.34
N GLY A 612 -21.15 19.30 -29.87
CA GLY A 612 -21.04 20.00 -28.58
C GLY A 612 -21.27 19.07 -27.38
N THR A 613 -20.95 19.58 -26.20
CA THR A 613 -21.20 18.92 -24.91
C THR A 613 -22.69 18.63 -24.69
N PHE A 614 -23.00 17.73 -23.76
CA PHE A 614 -24.36 17.52 -23.31
C PHE A 614 -24.84 18.67 -22.43
N THR A 615 -26.13 18.97 -22.53
CA THR A 615 -26.78 20.02 -21.74
C THR A 615 -28.07 19.49 -21.14
N LYS A 616 -28.61 20.19 -20.13
CA LYS A 616 -29.90 19.83 -19.51
C LYS A 616 -31.12 20.13 -20.39
N THR A 617 -30.92 20.55 -21.65
CA THR A 617 -32.02 20.74 -22.61
C THR A 617 -32.77 19.43 -22.82
N THR A 618 -34.10 19.50 -22.86
CA THR A 618 -34.94 18.31 -23.08
C THR A 618 -34.58 17.60 -24.38
N ASN A 619 -34.44 16.28 -24.33
CA ASN A 619 -34.06 15.41 -25.44
C ASN A 619 -32.65 15.68 -26.02
N ASN A 620 -31.71 16.28 -25.26
CA ASN A 620 -30.40 16.67 -25.80
C ASN A 620 -29.57 15.49 -26.35
N ILE A 621 -29.81 14.26 -25.90
CA ILE A 621 -29.16 13.05 -26.41
C ILE A 621 -30.02 12.39 -27.48
N SER A 622 -31.30 12.12 -27.19
CA SER A 622 -32.16 11.36 -28.11
C SER A 622 -32.48 12.09 -29.41
N SER A 623 -32.43 13.43 -29.43
CA SER A 623 -32.65 14.22 -30.64
C SER A 623 -31.43 14.31 -31.57
N ARG A 624 -30.25 13.79 -31.15
CA ARG A 624 -29.03 13.84 -31.96
C ARG A 624 -29.16 12.86 -33.12
N ALA A 625 -28.90 13.35 -34.34
CA ALA A 625 -28.86 12.50 -35.53
C ALA A 625 -27.80 11.40 -35.36
N ARG A 626 -28.16 10.14 -35.66
CA ARG A 626 -27.30 8.97 -35.47
C ARG A 626 -26.61 8.56 -36.77
N THR A 627 -25.47 7.89 -36.63
CA THR A 627 -24.81 7.20 -37.73
C THR A 627 -25.70 6.09 -38.30
N SER A 628 -25.46 5.71 -39.56
CA SER A 628 -26.10 4.51 -40.13
C SER A 628 -25.45 3.24 -39.60
N ALA A 629 -24.13 3.26 -39.42
CA ALA A 629 -23.36 2.24 -38.73
C ALA A 629 -23.76 2.18 -37.25
N ASN A 630 -23.94 0.97 -36.75
CA ASN A 630 -24.22 0.67 -35.36
C ASN A 630 -23.57 -0.67 -34.97
N VAL A 631 -23.38 -0.87 -33.67
CA VAL A 631 -22.79 -2.08 -33.09
C VAL A 631 -23.68 -2.60 -31.97
N GLY A 632 -24.08 -3.86 -32.08
CA GLY A 632 -24.77 -4.56 -31.00
C GLY A 632 -23.79 -4.99 -29.90
N TRP A 633 -24.18 -4.85 -28.64
CA TRP A 633 -23.37 -5.23 -27.49
C TRP A 633 -24.19 -6.00 -26.45
N VAL A 634 -23.75 -7.21 -26.14
CA VAL A 634 -24.32 -8.03 -25.05
C VAL A 634 -23.24 -8.14 -23.97
N PRO A 635 -23.16 -7.18 -23.02
CA PRO A 635 -22.11 -7.18 -22.02
C PRO A 635 -22.25 -8.37 -21.07
N ALA A 636 -21.11 -8.98 -20.73
CA ALA A 636 -21.03 -9.98 -19.67
C ALA A 636 -21.52 -9.42 -18.32
N PRO A 637 -21.91 -10.28 -17.35
CA PRO A 637 -22.27 -9.84 -16.01
C PRO A 637 -21.15 -9.05 -15.34
N TRP A 638 -21.43 -7.87 -14.77
CA TRP A 638 -20.43 -7.13 -14.00
C TRP A 638 -20.56 -7.50 -12.53
N GLY A 639 -19.80 -8.53 -12.13
CA GLY A 639 -19.87 -9.15 -10.80
C GLY A 639 -19.07 -8.42 -9.71
N THR A 640 -18.05 -7.65 -10.10
CA THR A 640 -17.05 -7.11 -9.18
C THR A 640 -16.93 -5.60 -9.37
N VAL A 641 -17.07 -4.83 -8.28
CA VAL A 641 -16.83 -3.37 -8.29
C VAL A 641 -15.33 -3.11 -8.50
N GLY A 642 -15.00 -2.09 -9.30
CA GLY A 642 -13.63 -1.76 -9.70
C GLY A 642 -13.10 -2.58 -10.88
N ALA A 643 -13.80 -3.63 -11.33
CA ALA A 643 -13.37 -4.43 -12.47
C ALA A 643 -13.32 -3.60 -13.77
N GLN A 644 -12.23 -3.73 -14.51
CA GLN A 644 -11.94 -3.02 -15.76
C GLN A 644 -11.27 -4.01 -16.74
N GLY A 645 -11.96 -5.11 -17.03
CA GLY A 645 -11.47 -6.15 -17.94
C GLY A 645 -12.25 -6.20 -19.26
N PRO A 646 -12.01 -7.25 -20.08
CA PRO A 646 -12.74 -7.46 -21.35
C PRO A 646 -14.26 -7.49 -21.20
N ASP A 647 -14.78 -7.91 -20.04
CA ASP A 647 -16.22 -7.93 -19.74
C ASP A 647 -16.86 -6.53 -19.67
N GLN A 648 -16.05 -5.50 -19.37
CA GLN A 648 -16.45 -4.10 -19.31
C GLN A 648 -16.12 -3.33 -20.60
N GLN A 649 -15.66 -4.03 -21.64
CA GLN A 649 -15.25 -3.42 -22.91
C GLN A 649 -16.39 -3.48 -23.94
N THR A 650 -16.55 -2.42 -24.74
CA THR A 650 -17.45 -2.50 -25.91
C THR A 650 -16.84 -3.42 -26.98
N PRO A 651 -17.66 -3.96 -27.89
CA PRO A 651 -17.18 -4.55 -29.13
C PRO A 651 -16.51 -3.48 -30.01
N GLY A 652 -15.90 -3.92 -31.11
CA GLY A 652 -15.23 -3.03 -32.05
C GLY A 652 -16.17 -1.97 -32.65
N LEU A 653 -15.81 -0.69 -32.49
CA LEU A 653 -16.55 0.49 -32.95
C LEU A 653 -16.03 1.06 -34.29
N THR A 654 -15.16 0.31 -34.99
CA THR A 654 -14.46 0.76 -36.20
C THR A 654 -15.42 1.33 -37.25
N SER A 655 -16.53 0.66 -37.55
CA SER A 655 -17.51 1.10 -38.56
C SER A 655 -18.18 2.42 -38.19
N VAL A 656 -18.55 2.59 -36.92
CA VAL A 656 -19.19 3.81 -36.39
C VAL A 656 -18.22 4.99 -36.47
N MET A 657 -16.99 4.79 -35.99
CA MET A 657 -15.96 5.83 -36.05
C MET A 657 -15.57 6.19 -37.49
N GLN A 658 -15.42 5.19 -38.36
CA GLN A 658 -15.06 5.39 -39.75
C GLN A 658 -16.10 6.22 -40.49
N GLU A 659 -17.40 5.98 -40.23
CA GLU A 659 -18.48 6.80 -40.81
C GLU A 659 -18.32 8.29 -40.44
N ILE A 660 -17.98 8.59 -39.19
CA ILE A 660 -17.83 9.97 -38.69
C ILE A 660 -16.56 10.62 -39.24
N VAL A 661 -15.41 9.92 -39.22
CA VAL A 661 -14.12 10.44 -39.73
C VAL A 661 -14.14 10.68 -41.24
N ASN A 662 -15.01 9.98 -41.98
CA ASN A 662 -15.23 10.18 -43.41
C ASN A 662 -16.14 11.36 -43.75
N ARG A 663 -16.76 12.00 -42.76
CA ARG A 663 -17.66 13.14 -43.01
C ARG A 663 -16.91 14.32 -43.60
N ALA A 664 -17.58 15.08 -44.47
CA ALA A 664 -16.96 16.17 -45.20
C ALA A 664 -16.41 17.29 -44.29
N GLY A 665 -17.05 17.55 -43.14
CA GLY A 665 -16.61 18.57 -42.18
C GLY A 665 -15.76 18.05 -41.01
N TRP A 666 -15.41 16.76 -40.99
CA TRP A 666 -14.50 16.23 -39.97
C TRP A 666 -13.12 16.88 -40.07
N ASN A 667 -12.55 17.28 -38.95
CA ASN A 667 -11.21 17.83 -38.81
C ASN A 667 -10.50 17.19 -37.62
N SER A 668 -9.17 17.09 -37.69
CA SER A 668 -8.36 16.67 -36.53
C SER A 668 -8.57 17.63 -35.36
N GLY A 669 -8.77 17.08 -34.17
CA GLY A 669 -9.14 17.80 -32.95
C GLY A 669 -10.65 17.88 -32.70
N ASN A 670 -11.50 17.41 -33.62
CA ASN A 670 -12.94 17.37 -33.40
C ASN A 670 -13.32 16.34 -32.31
N ALA A 671 -14.48 16.56 -31.70
CA ALA A 671 -15.07 15.59 -30.78
C ALA A 671 -15.85 14.50 -31.52
N MET A 672 -16.10 13.39 -30.84
CA MET A 672 -17.01 12.35 -31.29
C MET A 672 -17.96 11.97 -30.16
N VAL A 673 -19.22 11.68 -30.49
CA VAL A 673 -20.22 11.22 -29.52
C VAL A 673 -20.67 9.82 -29.87
N PHE A 674 -20.73 8.95 -28.87
CA PHE A 674 -21.37 7.65 -28.91
C PHE A 674 -22.67 7.68 -28.11
N ILE A 675 -23.70 7.05 -28.64
CA ILE A 675 -25.04 6.99 -28.06
C ILE A 675 -25.38 5.52 -27.85
N ILE A 676 -25.72 5.17 -26.61
CA ILE A 676 -26.03 3.81 -26.19
C ILE A 676 -27.52 3.73 -25.83
N THR A 677 -28.20 2.76 -26.42
CA THR A 677 -29.62 2.41 -26.17
C THR A 677 -29.79 0.89 -26.06
N GLY A 678 -30.97 0.39 -25.69
CA GLY A 678 -31.21 -1.04 -25.48
C GLY A 678 -32.05 -1.39 -24.24
N THR A 679 -31.75 -2.53 -23.62
CA THR A 679 -32.43 -3.06 -22.43
C THR A 679 -31.42 -3.68 -21.45
N GLY A 680 -31.80 -3.78 -20.17
CA GLY A 680 -30.92 -4.24 -19.09
C GLY A 680 -30.08 -3.11 -18.48
N VAL A 681 -29.18 -3.44 -17.55
CA VAL A 681 -28.36 -2.45 -16.83
C VAL A 681 -26.91 -2.91 -16.68
N ARG A 682 -25.99 -2.00 -17.00
CA ARG A 682 -24.62 -2.01 -16.47
C ARG A 682 -24.35 -0.68 -15.81
N THR A 683 -23.79 -0.67 -14.61
CA THR A 683 -23.48 0.60 -13.91
C THR A 683 -21.98 0.83 -13.90
N ALA A 684 -21.54 1.79 -14.71
CA ALA A 684 -20.15 2.17 -14.83
C ALA A 684 -19.81 3.36 -13.94
N GLU A 685 -18.52 3.53 -13.69
CA GLU A 685 -17.97 4.82 -13.31
C GLU A 685 -18.20 5.83 -14.46
N SER A 686 -18.39 7.09 -14.08
CA SER A 686 -18.56 8.25 -14.97
C SER A 686 -17.34 9.17 -14.82
N PHE A 687 -17.36 10.33 -15.47
CA PHE A 687 -16.39 11.39 -15.23
C PHE A 687 -16.32 11.81 -13.75
N GLU A 688 -17.46 11.92 -13.04
CA GLU A 688 -17.48 12.26 -11.61
C GLU A 688 -17.16 11.07 -10.70
N GLY A 689 -16.94 9.91 -11.29
CA GLY A 689 -16.56 8.69 -10.62
C GLY A 689 -15.06 8.56 -10.39
N LEU A 690 -14.66 7.35 -10.00
CA LEU A 690 -13.24 7.02 -9.79
C LEU A 690 -12.51 6.74 -11.13
N PHE A 691 -13.25 6.43 -12.20
CA PHE A 691 -12.69 6.11 -13.50
C PHE A 691 -13.61 6.54 -14.66
N ALA A 692 -13.25 7.59 -15.38
CA ALA A 692 -14.01 8.02 -16.55
C ALA A 692 -13.92 7.00 -17.69
N PRO A 693 -14.99 6.75 -18.47
CA PRO A 693 -14.91 5.90 -19.66
C PRO A 693 -13.80 6.35 -20.62
N VAL A 694 -13.10 5.40 -21.23
CA VAL A 694 -11.92 5.66 -22.08
C VAL A 694 -12.11 5.09 -23.48
N LEU A 695 -11.94 5.92 -24.50
CA LEU A 695 -11.93 5.51 -25.91
C LEU A 695 -10.51 5.12 -26.32
N TYR A 696 -10.36 3.91 -26.85
CA TYR A 696 -9.14 3.41 -27.49
C TYR A 696 -9.36 3.33 -28.99
N VAL A 697 -8.41 3.85 -29.79
CA VAL A 697 -8.50 3.89 -31.26
C VAL A 697 -7.13 3.59 -31.85
N THR A 698 -7.09 2.78 -32.89
CA THR A 698 -5.93 2.60 -33.77
C THR A 698 -6.31 3.04 -35.17
N TYR A 699 -5.54 3.92 -35.81
CA TYR A 699 -5.81 4.43 -37.14
C TYR A 699 -4.54 4.64 -37.97
N SER A 700 -4.68 4.78 -39.29
CA SER A 700 -3.58 5.10 -40.22
C SER A 700 -3.98 6.08 -41.30
#